data_AF-A0A553NVN0-F1
#
_entry.id   AF-A0A553NVN0-F1
#
_cell.length_a   1.000
_cell.length_b   1.000
_cell.length_c   1.000
_cell.angle_alpha   90.00
_cell.angle_beta   90.00
_cell.angle_gamma   90.00
#
_symmetry.space_group_name_H-M   'P 1'
#
loop_
_entity.id
_entity.type
_entity.pdbx_description
1 polymer ?
#
loop_
_entity_poly.entity_id
_entity_poly.type
_entity_poly.pdbx_seq_one_letter_code
_entity_poly.pdbx_strand_id
1 'polypeptide(L)'
;MLTAMVMKMYALPPVQPLRGNVALPESMYQLPPIMRLSHLNNDDRPLSTGWNWDDVEARQSSLLSQLQLLQTKVASLRKDFGLQEVEVFQKEPMKRVSVVVHADPRYPPYSLLCVGNLLKKAGFATKVNNHVHSALKEPVNKNLANHFDSSEWDECGDGSESCENYCLTVIWKLVGLDPYASIGFDIVKGEANILRHLVRSLSTVFHYETDDHQTLVFDSLMDDVHENVTWGSDRDCVSFLERSESFFLSGAQRSFVDFLVWSALLNKRFTIPSRRLLQWSIGTAFSTLKMTAASNGSLIGKPNPYPFLSIKPFVECAEEWLPLLEKDERLNIVYMEKLDGSNTAVSSDGMACSRRLVLLDGPSVPTKGKKMANFMGFELDFILPYVEKVQRMYETEIRQWFPPKDEVVAVCYGELIVPGTSFSKEDVFNYQMRGGESKTPNREKNQMFLRGKIYSYSVGLHFKTLISVEEYKEKIEKLRKKGYEPYYNSSMSHIGTEFDKIIYLLMNDKLKDLLDQFKFNTYKHNHDYLLNTISKLRNDLLKPNMVEGYILLIPKLSLIYKLKGAYDTFSDSRLKKIDVVVEKLKDKAEKQPNFKDLADLFSDICQASKDTKTSKKIEKAIDSAMSKFPRLQDLVDGDEKLEETKKILVNVLLKEINDSEDLEMAPKETLSNLTERIASMLTSDSSAEKTTKEGLGSPQN
;
A
#
# COMPACT_ATOMS: atom_id res chain seq x y z
N MET A 1 -51.82 7.71 -38.74
CA MET A 1 -52.56 8.36 -37.64
C MET A 1 -52.74 7.33 -36.53
N LEU A 2 -51.90 7.44 -35.51
CA LEU A 2 -51.95 6.67 -34.27
C LEU A 2 -53.07 7.22 -33.38
N THR A 3 -53.83 6.34 -32.69
CA THR A 3 -53.90 6.39 -31.21
C THR A 3 -54.34 5.05 -30.58
N ALA A 4 -53.42 4.49 -29.79
CA ALA A 4 -53.58 3.79 -28.51
C ALA A 4 -54.56 2.60 -28.37
N MET A 5 -53.99 1.39 -28.37
CA MET A 5 -54.52 0.22 -27.68
C MET A 5 -53.49 -0.22 -26.62
N VAL A 6 -53.68 0.23 -25.38
CA VAL A 6 -52.88 -0.21 -24.22
C VAL A 6 -53.58 -1.41 -23.59
N MET A 7 -52.99 -2.60 -23.75
CA MET A 7 -53.39 -3.79 -23.00
C MET A 7 -52.87 -3.72 -21.57
N LYS A 8 -53.80 -3.78 -20.60
CA LYS A 8 -53.53 -3.98 -19.17
C LYS A 8 -53.02 -5.42 -18.95
N MET A 9 -51.81 -5.56 -18.45
CA MET A 9 -51.27 -6.83 -17.95
C MET A 9 -51.51 -6.96 -16.44
N TYR A 10 -52.10 -8.09 -16.05
CA TYR A 10 -52.14 -8.75 -14.74
C TYR A 10 -52.53 -7.94 -13.49
N ALA A 11 -53.83 -7.85 -13.22
CA ALA A 11 -54.34 -7.69 -11.86
C ALA A 11 -54.77 -9.06 -11.33
N LEU A 12 -54.04 -9.60 -10.34
CA LEU A 12 -54.45 -10.83 -9.66
C LEU A 12 -55.70 -10.56 -8.80
N PRO A 13 -56.73 -11.43 -8.84
CA PRO A 13 -57.89 -11.29 -7.99
C PRO A 13 -57.51 -11.56 -6.51
N PRO A 14 -58.09 -10.81 -5.55
CA PRO A 14 -57.79 -10.97 -4.13
C PRO A 14 -58.22 -12.35 -3.62
N VAL A 15 -57.38 -12.95 -2.79
CA VAL A 15 -57.44 -14.37 -2.38
C VAL A 15 -58.61 -14.70 -1.44
N GLN A 16 -59.40 -13.75 -0.96
CA GLN A 16 -60.67 -14.03 -0.28
C GLN A 16 -61.58 -12.79 -0.23
N PRO A 17 -62.85 -12.87 -0.67
CA PRO A 17 -63.80 -11.80 -0.42
C PRO A 17 -64.21 -11.82 1.05
N LEU A 18 -63.79 -10.81 1.82
CA LEU A 18 -64.29 -10.55 3.17
C LEU A 18 -65.81 -10.33 3.10
N ARG A 19 -66.59 -11.36 3.45
CA ARG A 19 -68.04 -11.24 3.62
C ARG A 19 -68.32 -10.57 4.96
N GLY A 20 -68.52 -9.27 4.92
CA GLY A 20 -69.01 -8.47 6.04
C GLY A 20 -68.62 -7.01 5.86
N ASN A 21 -69.58 -6.10 6.02
CA ASN A 21 -69.31 -4.67 6.14
C ASN A 21 -68.53 -4.44 7.43
N VAL A 22 -67.21 -4.55 7.36
CA VAL A 22 -66.32 -4.11 8.44
C VAL A 22 -66.23 -2.61 8.32
N ALA A 23 -66.91 -1.89 9.23
CA ALA A 23 -66.73 -0.45 9.38
C ALA A 23 -65.27 -0.20 9.78
N LEU A 24 -64.48 0.30 8.83
CA LEU A 24 -63.12 0.73 9.11
C LEU A 24 -63.19 2.00 9.97
N PRO A 25 -62.40 2.10 11.05
CA PRO A 25 -62.36 3.31 11.86
C PRO A 25 -61.85 4.49 11.03
N GLU A 26 -62.54 5.64 11.11
CA GLU A 26 -62.24 6.86 10.34
C GLU A 26 -60.90 7.52 10.69
N SER A 27 -60.22 7.05 11.73
CA SER A 27 -58.84 7.44 12.05
C SER A 27 -57.98 6.20 12.34
N MET A 28 -56.91 6.04 11.58
CA MET A 28 -55.79 5.18 11.97
C MET A 28 -55.32 5.61 13.35
N TYR A 29 -55.09 4.65 14.25
CA TYR A 29 -54.49 4.86 15.56
C TYR A 29 -53.35 5.88 15.48
N GLN A 30 -53.58 7.09 15.99
CA GLN A 30 -52.49 7.99 16.35
C GLN A 30 -51.76 7.32 17.51
N LEU A 31 -50.67 6.62 17.18
CA LEU A 31 -49.71 6.23 18.21
C LEU A 31 -49.25 7.51 18.92
N PRO A 32 -49.31 7.57 20.26
CA PRO A 32 -48.75 8.69 20.98
C PRO A 32 -47.26 8.83 20.58
N PRO A 33 -46.80 10.04 20.26
CA PRO A 33 -45.42 10.24 19.81
C PRO A 33 -44.45 9.69 20.85
N ILE A 34 -43.58 8.79 20.41
CA ILE A 34 -42.59 8.08 21.25
C ILE A 34 -41.60 9.08 21.89
N MET A 35 -41.57 10.34 21.43
CA MET A 35 -40.91 11.45 22.10
C MET A 35 -41.90 12.57 22.43
N ARG A 36 -42.32 12.65 23.69
CA ARG A 36 -42.86 13.90 24.25
C ARG A 36 -41.69 14.86 24.47
N LEU A 37 -41.43 15.73 23.49
CA LEU A 37 -40.57 16.92 23.66
C LEU A 37 -41.33 18.01 24.44
N SER A 38 -41.92 17.65 25.59
CA SER A 38 -42.73 18.57 26.41
C SER A 38 -41.90 19.59 27.22
N HIS A 39 -40.63 19.79 26.88
CA HIS A 39 -39.76 20.80 27.51
C HIS A 39 -39.16 21.82 26.53
N LEU A 40 -39.49 21.76 25.24
CA LEU A 40 -39.17 22.84 24.30
C LEU A 40 -40.36 23.79 24.23
N ASN A 41 -40.48 24.62 25.27
CA ASN A 41 -41.39 25.75 25.24
C ASN A 41 -41.02 26.70 24.10
N ASN A 42 -42.05 27.10 23.35
CA ASN A 42 -42.18 28.24 22.47
C ASN A 42 -41.13 29.35 22.66
N ASP A 43 -40.02 29.28 21.93
CA ASP A 43 -39.20 30.46 21.64
C ASP A 43 -38.96 30.44 20.12
N ASP A 44 -39.71 31.27 19.40
CA ASP A 44 -39.55 31.58 17.97
C ASP A 44 -38.22 32.31 17.74
N ARG A 45 -37.10 31.60 17.90
CA ARG A 45 -35.79 32.11 17.47
C ARG A 45 -35.40 31.44 16.16
N PRO A 46 -34.94 32.22 15.16
CA PRO A 46 -34.46 31.67 13.91
C PRO A 46 -33.33 30.66 14.17
N LEU A 47 -33.38 29.53 13.47
CA LEU A 47 -32.39 28.46 13.49
C LEU A 47 -30.97 29.02 13.27
N SER A 48 -30.32 29.37 14.38
CA SER A 48 -28.90 29.67 14.44
C SER A 48 -28.15 28.35 14.25
N THR A 49 -27.35 28.28 13.19
CA THR A 49 -26.47 27.17 12.81
C THR A 49 -25.26 27.01 13.75
N GLY A 50 -25.44 27.28 15.04
CA GLY A 50 -24.43 27.07 16.07
C GLY A 50 -24.74 25.82 16.88
N TRP A 51 -24.46 24.63 16.33
CA TRP A 51 -24.38 23.43 17.15
C TRP A 51 -23.15 23.58 18.04
N ASN A 52 -23.37 23.75 19.34
CA ASN A 52 -22.31 23.78 20.32
C ASN A 52 -21.73 22.36 20.44
N TRP A 53 -20.55 22.13 19.87
CA TRP A 53 -19.90 20.83 19.84
C TRP A 53 -19.66 20.26 21.24
N ASP A 54 -19.43 21.13 22.22
CA ASP A 54 -19.23 20.74 23.62
C ASP A 54 -20.49 20.09 24.21
N ASP A 55 -21.69 20.56 23.84
CA ASP A 55 -22.96 19.98 24.30
C ASP A 55 -23.23 18.61 23.64
N VAL A 56 -22.78 18.43 22.39
CA VAL A 56 -22.88 17.15 21.68
C VAL A 56 -21.90 16.14 22.28
N GLU A 57 -20.68 16.54 22.58
CA GLU A 57 -19.66 15.68 23.19
C GLU A 57 -20.03 15.31 24.63
N ALA A 58 -20.57 16.24 25.41
CA ALA A 58 -21.12 15.96 26.74
C ALA A 58 -22.29 14.97 26.68
N ARG A 59 -23.18 15.13 25.70
CA ARG A 59 -24.29 14.19 25.48
C ARG A 59 -23.81 12.80 25.07
N GLN A 60 -22.81 12.70 24.20
CA GLN A 60 -22.21 11.43 23.80
C GLN A 60 -21.56 10.73 24.98
N SER A 61 -20.81 11.47 25.80
CA SER A 61 -20.17 10.95 27.02
C SER A 61 -21.19 10.43 28.03
N SER A 62 -22.32 11.14 28.18
CA SER A 62 -23.45 10.70 29.02
C SER A 62 -24.10 9.41 28.51
N LEU A 63 -24.32 9.30 27.19
CA LEU A 63 -24.89 8.10 26.56
C LEU A 63 -23.97 6.88 26.70
N LEU A 64 -22.66 7.06 26.49
CA LEU A 64 -21.67 5.99 26.68
C LEU A 64 -21.64 5.50 28.14
N SER A 65 -21.70 6.43 29.09
CA SER A 65 -21.78 6.09 30.52
C SER A 65 -23.06 5.32 30.86
N GLN A 66 -24.20 5.70 30.28
CA GLN A 66 -25.47 4.98 30.47
C GLN A 66 -25.43 3.57 29.85
N LEU A 67 -24.85 3.42 28.66
CA LEU A 67 -24.67 2.12 28.01
C LEU A 67 -23.78 1.20 28.85
N GLN A 68 -22.68 1.73 29.39
CA GLN A 68 -21.78 0.97 30.24
C GLN A 68 -22.48 0.52 31.52
N LEU A 69 -23.26 1.41 32.17
CA LEU A 69 -24.08 1.06 33.33
C LEU A 69 -25.13 -0.02 33.03
N LEU A 70 -25.78 0.08 31.86
CA LEU A 70 -26.74 -0.93 31.37
C LEU A 70 -26.06 -2.28 31.15
N GLN A 71 -24.86 -2.29 30.57
CA GLN A 71 -24.07 -3.49 30.36
C GLN A 71 -23.72 -4.16 31.71
N THR A 72 -23.33 -3.38 32.71
CA THR A 72 -23.05 -3.88 34.06
C THR A 72 -24.31 -4.41 34.75
N LYS A 73 -25.47 -3.75 34.57
CA LYS A 73 -26.76 -4.21 35.11
C LYS A 73 -27.25 -5.49 34.43
N VAL A 74 -27.06 -5.63 33.12
CA VAL A 74 -27.39 -6.86 32.40
C VAL A 74 -26.47 -8.00 32.86
N ALA A 75 -25.19 -7.73 33.07
CA ALA A 75 -24.25 -8.71 33.62
C ALA A 75 -24.62 -9.13 35.06
N SER A 76 -25.02 -8.18 35.91
CA SER A 76 -25.47 -8.49 37.27
C SER A 76 -26.77 -9.29 37.28
N LEU A 77 -27.76 -8.90 36.48
CA LEU A 77 -29.02 -9.65 36.36
C LEU A 77 -28.77 -11.08 35.86
N ARG A 78 -27.88 -11.28 34.88
CA ARG A 78 -27.50 -12.62 34.43
C ARG A 78 -26.95 -13.48 35.57
N LYS A 79 -26.08 -12.90 36.40
CA LYS A 79 -25.53 -13.55 37.59
C LYS A 79 -26.61 -13.87 38.63
N ASP A 80 -27.52 -12.94 38.88
CA ASP A 80 -28.60 -13.09 39.87
C ASP A 80 -29.63 -14.17 39.44
N PHE A 81 -29.85 -14.35 38.14
CA PHE A 81 -30.69 -15.41 37.58
C PHE A 81 -29.97 -16.77 37.42
N GLY A 82 -28.71 -16.89 37.85
CA GLY A 82 -27.94 -18.13 37.71
C GLY A 82 -27.63 -18.51 36.26
N LEU A 83 -27.73 -17.56 35.33
CA LEU A 83 -27.29 -17.73 33.96
C LEU A 83 -25.76 -17.62 33.99
N GLN A 84 -25.05 -18.76 33.98
CA GLN A 84 -23.60 -18.78 33.77
C GLN A 84 -23.26 -17.92 32.54
N GLU A 85 -22.13 -17.20 32.57
CA GLU A 85 -21.55 -16.66 31.34
C GLU A 85 -21.54 -17.78 30.32
N VAL A 86 -22.29 -17.62 29.23
CA VAL A 86 -22.28 -18.54 28.09
C VAL A 86 -20.95 -18.33 27.38
N GLU A 87 -19.84 -18.65 28.05
CA GLU A 87 -18.66 -19.11 27.35
C GLU A 87 -18.92 -20.55 26.95
N VAL A 88 -18.65 -20.85 25.68
CA VAL A 88 -19.08 -22.04 24.95
C VAL A 88 -20.52 -21.89 24.46
N PHE A 89 -20.65 -21.36 23.23
CA PHE A 89 -21.66 -21.83 22.29
C PHE A 89 -21.84 -23.32 22.54
N GLN A 90 -22.96 -23.73 23.14
CA GLN A 90 -23.37 -25.12 23.07
C GLN A 90 -23.42 -25.39 21.57
N LYS A 91 -22.41 -26.10 21.07
CA LYS A 91 -22.28 -26.47 19.66
C LYS A 91 -23.52 -27.29 19.37
N GLU A 92 -24.59 -26.65 18.92
CA GLU A 92 -25.62 -27.36 18.21
C GLU A 92 -24.88 -28.18 17.15
N PRO A 93 -25.16 -29.49 17.06
CA PRO A 93 -24.43 -30.36 16.17
C PRO A 93 -24.53 -29.76 14.77
N MET A 94 -23.39 -29.25 14.28
CA MET A 94 -23.34 -28.55 13.01
C MET A 94 -23.85 -29.51 11.94
N LYS A 95 -24.85 -29.07 11.18
CA LYS A 95 -25.40 -29.85 10.08
C LYS A 95 -24.25 -30.27 9.16
N ARG A 96 -24.12 -31.57 8.90
CA ARG A 96 -23.13 -32.07 7.94
C ARG A 96 -23.45 -31.52 6.56
N VAL A 97 -22.50 -30.79 5.98
CA VAL A 97 -22.60 -30.23 4.63
C VAL A 97 -21.61 -30.99 3.74
N SER A 98 -22.14 -31.75 2.78
CA SER A 98 -21.36 -32.41 1.74
C SER A 98 -21.72 -31.81 0.40
N VAL A 99 -20.72 -31.31 -0.34
CA VAL A 99 -20.92 -30.67 -1.64
C VAL A 99 -19.96 -31.25 -2.65
N VAL A 100 -20.51 -31.72 -3.78
CA VAL A 100 -19.75 -32.20 -4.93
C VAL A 100 -19.76 -31.13 -6.00
N VAL A 101 -18.60 -30.56 -6.31
CA VAL A 101 -18.43 -29.44 -7.25
C VAL A 101 -17.71 -29.92 -8.49
N HIS A 102 -18.32 -29.74 -9.66
CA HIS A 102 -17.68 -29.91 -10.94
C HIS A 102 -17.07 -28.57 -11.37
N ALA A 103 -15.76 -28.53 -11.56
CA ALA A 103 -15.04 -27.30 -11.88
C ALA A 103 -13.97 -27.53 -12.96
N ASP A 104 -13.70 -26.48 -13.74
CA ASP A 104 -12.63 -26.50 -14.74
C ASP A 104 -11.29 -26.21 -14.03
N PRO A 105 -10.23 -27.02 -14.23
CA PRO A 105 -8.93 -26.77 -13.60
C PRO A 105 -8.29 -25.44 -14.01
N ARG A 106 -8.78 -24.79 -15.08
CA ARG A 106 -8.35 -23.45 -15.48
C ARG A 106 -9.00 -22.34 -14.67
N TYR A 107 -10.14 -22.62 -14.03
CA TYR A 107 -10.89 -21.69 -13.19
C TYR A 107 -11.25 -22.36 -11.85
N PRO A 108 -10.26 -22.70 -11.00
CA PRO A 108 -10.55 -23.40 -9.75
C PRO A 108 -11.41 -22.56 -8.80
N PRO A 109 -12.35 -23.18 -8.07
CA PRO A 109 -13.26 -22.48 -7.17
C PRO A 109 -12.58 -22.23 -5.81
N TYR A 110 -11.57 -21.37 -5.79
CA TYR A 110 -10.75 -21.14 -4.60
C TYR A 110 -11.53 -20.56 -3.42
N SER A 111 -12.66 -19.89 -3.64
CA SER A 111 -13.48 -19.37 -2.53
C SER A 111 -14.03 -20.50 -1.64
N LEU A 112 -14.33 -21.66 -2.23
CA LEU A 112 -14.83 -22.83 -1.50
C LEU A 112 -13.72 -23.46 -0.64
N LEU A 113 -12.48 -23.45 -1.15
CA LEU A 113 -11.31 -23.89 -0.38
C LEU A 113 -11.03 -22.94 0.81
N CYS A 114 -11.24 -21.63 0.62
CA CYS A 114 -11.13 -20.65 1.70
C CYS A 114 -12.16 -20.88 2.82
N VAL A 115 -13.40 -21.26 2.47
CA VAL A 115 -14.42 -21.65 3.44
C VAL A 115 -13.98 -22.88 4.23
N GLY A 116 -13.50 -23.93 3.56
CA GLY A 116 -12.96 -25.12 4.22
C GLY A 116 -11.83 -24.78 5.21
N ASN A 117 -10.89 -23.92 4.80
CA ASN A 117 -9.79 -23.49 5.66
C ASN A 117 -10.28 -22.70 6.89
N LEU A 118 -11.29 -21.85 6.73
CA LEU A 118 -11.85 -21.09 7.84
C LEU A 118 -12.55 -22.00 8.84
N LEU A 119 -13.35 -22.95 8.34
CA LEU A 119 -14.00 -23.96 9.18
C LEU A 119 -12.98 -24.80 9.94
N LYS A 120 -11.90 -25.21 9.27
CA LYS A 120 -10.81 -25.95 9.91
C LYS A 120 -10.21 -25.17 11.07
N LYS A 121 -9.90 -23.88 10.85
CA LYS A 121 -9.36 -22.98 11.89
C LYS A 121 -10.32 -22.76 13.06
N ALA A 122 -11.62 -22.82 12.80
CA ALA A 122 -12.64 -22.77 13.85
C ALA A 122 -12.84 -24.12 14.57
N GLY A 123 -12.03 -25.14 14.25
CA GLY A 123 -12.06 -26.45 14.89
C GLY A 123 -13.20 -27.35 14.41
N PHE A 124 -13.71 -27.14 13.19
CA PHE A 124 -14.64 -28.06 12.55
C PHE A 124 -13.88 -29.10 11.73
N ALA A 125 -14.35 -30.34 11.73
CA ALA A 125 -13.81 -31.40 10.89
C ALA A 125 -14.15 -31.12 9.42
N THR A 126 -13.13 -30.87 8.62
CA THR A 126 -13.24 -30.51 7.20
C THR A 126 -12.48 -31.51 6.35
N LYS A 127 -13.11 -31.97 5.27
CA LYS A 127 -12.50 -32.86 4.29
C LYS A 127 -12.57 -32.24 2.91
N VAL A 128 -11.46 -32.27 2.19
CA VAL A 128 -11.39 -31.80 0.81
C VAL A 128 -10.82 -32.94 -0.03
N ASN A 129 -11.63 -33.46 -0.93
CA ASN A 129 -11.24 -34.48 -1.89
C ASN A 129 -11.22 -33.86 -3.28
N ASN A 130 -10.39 -34.40 -4.17
CA ASN A 130 -10.52 -34.11 -5.59
C ASN A 130 -10.44 -35.36 -6.46
N HIS A 131 -11.13 -35.30 -7.60
CA HIS A 131 -11.14 -36.35 -8.60
C HIS A 131 -11.02 -35.73 -9.98
N VAL A 132 -10.49 -36.50 -10.94
CA VAL A 132 -10.41 -36.07 -12.34
C VAL A 132 -11.48 -36.80 -13.13
N HIS A 133 -12.36 -36.05 -13.80
CA HIS A 133 -13.38 -36.63 -14.67
C HIS A 133 -12.74 -37.16 -15.95
N SER A 134 -13.20 -38.31 -16.45
CA SER A 134 -12.68 -38.95 -17.68
C SER A 134 -12.74 -38.08 -18.95
N ALA A 135 -13.60 -37.06 -18.94
CA ALA A 135 -13.73 -36.09 -20.04
C ALA A 135 -12.56 -35.09 -20.12
N LEU A 136 -11.79 -34.93 -19.03
CA LEU A 136 -10.62 -34.06 -19.02
C LEU A 136 -9.44 -34.82 -19.63
N LYS A 137 -9.04 -34.43 -20.84
CA LYS A 137 -7.90 -35.05 -21.55
C LYS A 137 -6.55 -34.59 -21.00
N GLU A 138 -6.49 -33.36 -20.50
CA GLU A 138 -5.27 -32.78 -19.96
C GLU A 138 -5.11 -33.10 -18.47
N PRO A 139 -3.92 -33.46 -18.00
CA PRO A 139 -3.70 -33.70 -16.58
C PRO A 139 -3.88 -32.41 -15.78
N VAL A 140 -4.56 -32.52 -14.64
CA VAL A 140 -4.67 -31.40 -13.69
C VAL A 140 -3.27 -31.07 -13.16
N ASN A 141 -2.97 -29.78 -13.02
CA ASN A 141 -1.70 -29.34 -12.45
C ASN A 141 -1.52 -29.95 -11.05
N LYS A 142 -0.39 -30.62 -10.80
CA LYS A 142 -0.12 -31.29 -9.51
C LYS A 142 -0.21 -30.35 -8.31
N ASN A 143 0.22 -29.10 -8.45
CA ASN A 143 0.11 -28.13 -7.35
C ASN A 143 -1.35 -27.82 -7.05
N LEU A 144 -2.17 -27.65 -8.10
CA LEU A 144 -3.60 -27.46 -7.95
C LEU A 144 -4.26 -28.67 -7.31
N ALA A 145 -3.97 -29.88 -7.81
CA ALA A 145 -4.46 -31.12 -7.22
C ALA A 145 -4.09 -31.19 -5.73
N ASN A 146 -2.82 -30.99 -5.38
CA ASN A 146 -2.35 -31.02 -3.99
C ASN A 146 -3.07 -30.00 -3.08
N HIS A 147 -3.43 -28.82 -3.59
CA HIS A 147 -4.22 -27.85 -2.79
C HIS A 147 -5.62 -28.36 -2.44
N PHE A 148 -6.19 -29.24 -3.26
CA PHE A 148 -7.52 -29.85 -3.08
C PHE A 148 -7.45 -31.34 -2.71
N ASP A 149 -6.27 -31.86 -2.35
CA ASP A 149 -6.06 -33.28 -2.00
C ASP A 149 -5.35 -33.48 -0.66
N SER A 150 -4.95 -32.39 0.02
CA SER A 150 -3.90 -32.53 1.03
C SER A 150 -4.34 -33.46 2.16
N SER A 151 -3.50 -34.45 2.46
CA SER A 151 -3.60 -35.28 3.66
C SER A 151 -3.61 -34.44 4.95
N GLU A 152 -3.29 -33.14 4.84
CA GLU A 152 -3.40 -32.16 5.90
C GLU A 152 -4.86 -31.86 6.29
N TRP A 153 -5.85 -32.19 5.43
CA TRP A 153 -7.27 -32.07 5.78
C TRP A 153 -7.76 -33.20 6.69
N ASP A 154 -7.09 -34.37 6.69
CA ASP A 154 -7.44 -35.52 7.52
C ASP A 154 -6.83 -35.42 8.93
N GLU A 155 -7.44 -34.58 9.78
CA GLU A 155 -7.16 -34.60 11.24
C GLU A 155 -8.00 -35.66 11.98
N CYS A 156 -8.96 -36.27 11.29
CA CYS A 156 -9.75 -37.38 11.84
C CYS A 156 -8.95 -38.69 11.71
N GLY A 157 -8.02 -38.89 12.65
CA GLY A 157 -7.02 -39.97 12.64
C GLY A 157 -7.51 -41.42 12.70
N ASP A 158 -8.78 -41.72 12.40
CA ASP A 158 -9.33 -43.07 12.55
C ASP A 158 -10.43 -43.41 11.51
N GLY A 159 -10.37 -42.87 10.29
CA GLY A 159 -11.17 -43.35 9.14
C GLY A 159 -12.70 -43.42 9.32
N SER A 160 -13.26 -42.90 10.43
CA SER A 160 -14.67 -42.98 10.73
C SER A 160 -15.38 -41.85 9.99
N GLU A 161 -16.08 -42.18 8.91
CA GLU A 161 -16.84 -41.26 8.05
C GLU A 161 -17.96 -40.48 8.78
N SER A 162 -18.17 -40.72 10.09
CA SER A 162 -19.23 -40.13 10.92
C SER A 162 -18.90 -38.77 11.53
N CYS A 163 -17.66 -38.28 11.41
CA CYS A 163 -17.19 -37.11 12.17
C CYS A 163 -17.07 -35.80 11.36
N GLU A 164 -17.23 -35.85 10.04
CA GLU A 164 -16.99 -34.70 9.16
C GLU A 164 -18.18 -33.72 9.19
N ASN A 165 -17.93 -32.45 9.52
CA ASN A 165 -18.95 -31.40 9.45
C ASN A 165 -19.05 -30.79 8.05
N TYR A 166 -17.94 -30.75 7.32
CA TYR A 166 -17.85 -30.18 5.98
C TYR A 166 -17.03 -31.09 5.06
N CYS A 167 -17.60 -31.52 3.95
CA CYS A 167 -16.92 -32.33 2.94
C CYS A 167 -17.08 -31.68 1.56
N LEU A 168 -15.98 -31.15 1.01
CA LEU A 168 -15.90 -30.63 -0.34
C LEU A 168 -15.27 -31.67 -1.25
N THR A 169 -15.99 -32.11 -2.28
CA THR A 169 -15.42 -32.99 -3.32
C THR A 169 -15.38 -32.25 -4.65
N VAL A 170 -14.18 -31.96 -5.17
CA VAL A 170 -14.00 -31.27 -6.44
C VAL A 170 -13.74 -32.27 -7.56
N ILE A 171 -14.60 -32.31 -8.57
CA ILE A 171 -14.46 -33.13 -9.76
C ILE A 171 -13.99 -32.24 -10.91
N TRP A 172 -12.72 -32.36 -11.28
CA TRP A 172 -12.13 -31.60 -12.38
C TRP A 172 -12.72 -32.03 -13.72
N LYS A 173 -13.42 -31.12 -14.40
CA LYS A 173 -14.15 -31.33 -15.67
C LYS A 173 -14.18 -30.03 -16.47
N LEU A 174 -14.14 -30.11 -17.80
CA LEU A 174 -14.22 -28.92 -18.67
C LEU A 174 -15.64 -28.32 -18.66
N VAL A 175 -15.94 -27.51 -17.65
CA VAL A 175 -17.24 -26.85 -17.45
C VAL A 175 -17.20 -25.36 -17.75
N GLY A 176 -16.00 -24.81 -18.01
CA GLY A 176 -15.79 -23.38 -18.28
C GLY A 176 -15.59 -22.57 -16.99
N LEU A 177 -15.89 -21.27 -17.07
CA LEU A 177 -15.67 -20.31 -16.00
C LEU A 177 -16.59 -20.54 -14.79
N ASP A 178 -17.81 -21.04 -15.04
CA ASP A 178 -18.80 -21.28 -13.99
C ASP A 178 -18.83 -22.74 -13.54
N PRO A 179 -18.34 -23.05 -12.32
CA PRO A 179 -18.50 -24.38 -11.75
C PRO A 179 -19.97 -24.65 -11.44
N TYR A 180 -20.33 -25.93 -11.28
CA TYR A 180 -21.64 -26.31 -10.73
C TYR A 180 -21.50 -27.34 -9.64
N ALA A 181 -22.37 -27.25 -8.64
CA ALA A 181 -22.44 -28.19 -7.54
C ALA A 181 -23.71 -29.03 -7.60
N SER A 182 -23.60 -30.31 -7.26
CA SER A 182 -24.75 -31.18 -6.99
C SER A 182 -25.02 -31.16 -5.50
N ILE A 183 -26.15 -30.59 -5.08
CA ILE A 183 -26.54 -30.46 -3.67
C ILE A 183 -27.91 -31.10 -3.49
N GLY A 184 -27.95 -32.30 -2.91
CA GLY A 184 -29.17 -33.11 -2.90
C GLY A 184 -29.56 -33.49 -4.32
N PHE A 185 -30.76 -33.08 -4.74
CA PHE A 185 -31.27 -33.30 -6.10
C PHE A 185 -31.10 -32.09 -7.03
N ASP A 186 -30.67 -30.95 -6.49
CA ASP A 186 -30.57 -29.70 -7.23
C ASP A 186 -29.15 -29.48 -7.76
N ILE A 187 -29.07 -28.80 -8.90
CA ILE A 187 -27.81 -28.36 -9.51
C ILE A 187 -27.70 -26.84 -9.34
N VAL A 188 -26.70 -26.41 -8.58
CA VAL A 188 -26.40 -24.99 -8.35
C VAL A 188 -25.24 -24.58 -9.25
N LYS A 189 -25.43 -23.57 -10.11
CA LYS A 189 -24.40 -23.08 -11.05
C LYS A 189 -23.79 -21.76 -10.60
N GLY A 190 -22.50 -21.60 -10.86
CA GLY A 190 -21.71 -20.40 -10.54
C GLY A 190 -21.12 -20.46 -9.12
N GLU A 191 -19.84 -20.09 -8.99
CA GLU A 191 -19.11 -20.13 -7.71
C GLU A 191 -19.80 -19.27 -6.63
N ALA A 192 -20.31 -18.09 -7.02
CA ALA A 192 -21.05 -17.19 -6.12
C ALA A 192 -22.30 -17.85 -5.51
N ASN A 193 -23.08 -18.57 -6.31
CA ASN A 193 -24.30 -19.25 -5.86
C ASN A 193 -23.98 -20.47 -4.99
N ILE A 194 -22.93 -21.22 -5.34
CA ILE A 194 -22.46 -22.34 -4.53
C ILE A 194 -22.00 -21.84 -3.16
N LEU A 195 -21.22 -20.75 -3.14
CA LEU A 195 -20.75 -20.11 -1.91
C LEU A 195 -21.92 -19.60 -1.07
N ARG A 196 -22.89 -18.90 -1.68
CA ARG A 196 -24.13 -18.43 -1.04
C ARG A 196 -24.88 -19.58 -0.38
N HIS A 197 -25.02 -20.73 -1.05
CA HIS A 197 -25.64 -21.91 -0.47
C HIS A 197 -24.86 -22.46 0.73
N LEU A 198 -23.52 -22.51 0.63
CA LEU A 198 -22.66 -22.98 1.71
C LEU A 198 -22.75 -22.09 2.95
N VAL A 199 -22.65 -20.77 2.81
CA VAL A 199 -22.66 -19.86 3.96
C VAL A 199 -24.02 -19.84 4.67
N ARG A 200 -25.12 -20.01 3.94
CA ARG A 200 -26.46 -20.23 4.51
C ARG A 200 -26.54 -21.54 5.29
N SER A 201 -25.99 -22.62 4.73
CA SER A 201 -25.96 -23.93 5.39
C SER A 201 -25.06 -23.98 6.63
N LEU A 202 -24.12 -23.03 6.74
CA LEU A 202 -23.13 -22.91 7.80
C LEU A 202 -23.35 -21.60 8.61
N SER A 203 -24.62 -21.24 8.83
CA SER A 203 -25.02 -19.98 9.46
C SER A 203 -24.43 -19.75 10.86
N THR A 204 -24.09 -20.84 11.57
CA THR A 204 -23.42 -20.79 12.88
C THR A 204 -22.03 -20.17 12.84
N VAL A 205 -21.37 -20.16 11.67
CA VAL A 205 -20.01 -19.63 11.50
C VAL A 205 -20.00 -18.31 10.75
N PHE A 206 -20.83 -18.18 9.72
CA PHE A 206 -20.76 -17.03 8.81
C PHE A 206 -21.77 -15.92 9.11
N HIS A 207 -22.72 -16.15 10.03
CA HIS A 207 -23.75 -15.17 10.41
C HIS A 207 -24.43 -14.51 9.21
N TYR A 208 -24.63 -15.27 8.13
CA TYR A 208 -25.08 -14.73 6.85
C TYR A 208 -26.50 -14.14 6.95
N GLU A 209 -27.40 -14.81 7.67
CA GLU A 209 -28.84 -14.50 7.81
C GLU A 209 -29.17 -13.80 9.15
N THR A 210 -28.18 -13.24 9.86
CA THR A 210 -28.46 -12.59 11.15
C THR A 210 -29.06 -11.20 11.03
N ASP A 211 -28.85 -10.52 9.91
CA ASP A 211 -29.37 -9.19 9.60
C ASP A 211 -29.81 -9.15 8.13
N ASP A 212 -31.09 -8.84 7.90
CA ASP A 212 -31.69 -8.77 6.55
C ASP A 212 -30.98 -7.73 5.67
N HIS A 213 -30.57 -6.59 6.26
CA HIS A 213 -29.86 -5.55 5.52
C HIS A 213 -28.47 -6.04 5.09
N GLN A 214 -27.73 -6.65 6.01
CA GLN A 214 -26.42 -7.22 5.72
C GLN A 214 -26.50 -8.35 4.68
N THR A 215 -27.52 -9.20 4.77
CA THR A 215 -27.80 -10.28 3.80
C THR A 215 -27.96 -9.70 2.39
N LEU A 216 -28.76 -8.64 2.25
CA LEU A 216 -28.98 -7.95 0.97
C LEU A 216 -27.66 -7.35 0.43
N VAL A 217 -26.85 -6.74 1.29
CA VAL A 217 -25.55 -6.18 0.92
C VAL A 217 -24.61 -7.28 0.42
N PHE A 218 -24.56 -8.42 1.12
CA PHE A 218 -23.74 -9.55 0.69
C PHE A 218 -24.20 -10.14 -0.65
N ASP A 219 -25.51 -10.28 -0.85
CA ASP A 219 -26.04 -10.79 -2.11
C ASP A 219 -25.73 -9.86 -3.28
N SER A 220 -25.98 -8.57 -3.09
CA SER A 220 -25.64 -7.53 -4.07
C SER A 220 -24.14 -7.54 -4.40
N LEU A 221 -23.26 -7.60 -3.40
CA LEU A 221 -21.82 -7.67 -3.64
C LEU A 221 -21.41 -8.96 -4.37
N MET A 222 -21.95 -10.12 -4.01
CA MET A 222 -21.62 -11.38 -4.69
C MET A 222 -22.04 -11.36 -6.17
N ASP A 223 -23.21 -10.77 -6.47
CA ASP A 223 -23.69 -10.62 -7.84
C ASP A 223 -22.82 -9.63 -8.62
N ASP A 224 -22.48 -8.48 -8.00
CA ASP A 224 -21.55 -7.49 -8.58
C ASP A 224 -20.17 -8.12 -8.87
N VAL A 225 -19.67 -8.99 -8.02
CA VAL A 225 -18.39 -9.70 -8.20
C VAL A 225 -18.49 -10.70 -9.35
N HIS A 226 -19.59 -11.43 -9.43
CA HIS A 226 -19.82 -12.36 -10.52
C HIS A 226 -19.88 -11.62 -11.86
N GLU A 227 -20.66 -10.54 -11.93
CA GLU A 227 -20.82 -9.74 -13.15
C GLU A 227 -19.56 -8.97 -13.52
N ASN A 228 -19.01 -8.15 -12.62
CA ASN A 228 -17.95 -7.20 -12.94
C ASN A 228 -16.54 -7.79 -12.80
N VAL A 229 -16.32 -8.72 -11.87
CA VAL A 229 -15.00 -9.29 -11.61
C VAL A 229 -14.82 -10.63 -12.30
N THR A 230 -15.80 -11.52 -12.31
CA THR A 230 -15.64 -12.85 -12.93
C THR A 230 -15.85 -12.75 -14.44
N TRP A 231 -16.97 -12.17 -14.88
CA TRP A 231 -17.35 -12.06 -16.29
C TRP A 231 -16.96 -10.72 -16.95
N GLY A 232 -16.77 -9.66 -16.16
CA GLY A 232 -16.49 -8.32 -16.68
C GLY A 232 -15.11 -8.17 -17.33
N SER A 233 -14.85 -7.01 -17.92
CA SER A 233 -13.52 -6.68 -18.44
C SER A 233 -12.54 -6.36 -17.30
N ASP A 234 -11.25 -6.23 -17.63
CA ASP A 234 -10.25 -5.73 -16.68
C ASP A 234 -10.61 -4.32 -16.16
N ARG A 235 -11.22 -3.50 -17.00
CA ARG A 235 -11.70 -2.16 -16.62
C ARG A 235 -12.83 -2.25 -15.60
N ASP A 236 -13.81 -3.11 -15.83
CA ASP A 236 -14.96 -3.29 -14.93
C ASP A 236 -14.51 -3.82 -13.57
N CYS A 237 -13.52 -4.72 -13.58
CA CYS A 237 -12.86 -5.20 -12.38
C CYS A 237 -12.19 -4.06 -11.59
N VAL A 238 -11.40 -3.19 -12.25
CA VAL A 238 -10.80 -2.02 -11.57
C VAL A 238 -11.89 -1.13 -11.00
N SER A 239 -12.90 -0.80 -11.80
CA SER A 239 -13.99 0.08 -11.37
C SER A 239 -14.77 -0.50 -10.20
N PHE A 240 -15.04 -1.81 -10.16
CA PHE A 240 -15.63 -2.47 -9.00
C PHE A 240 -14.74 -2.35 -7.76
N LEU A 241 -13.46 -2.66 -7.90
CA LEU A 241 -12.52 -2.66 -6.77
C LEU A 241 -12.24 -1.25 -6.22
N GLU A 242 -12.30 -0.22 -7.06
CA GLU A 242 -12.14 1.18 -6.65
C GLU A 242 -13.37 1.77 -5.96
N ARG A 243 -14.57 1.20 -6.19
CA ARG A 243 -15.81 1.62 -5.50
C ARG A 243 -15.78 1.35 -3.99
N SER A 244 -14.97 0.41 -3.52
CA SER A 244 -14.91 0.04 -2.10
C SER A 244 -14.02 1.00 -1.29
N GLU A 245 -14.65 1.83 -0.46
CA GLU A 245 -13.95 2.74 0.47
C GLU A 245 -13.43 2.06 1.74
N SER A 246 -13.88 0.84 2.05
CA SER A 246 -13.48 0.05 3.22
C SER A 246 -12.32 -0.92 2.94
N PHE A 247 -11.58 -1.29 4.00
CA PHE A 247 -10.43 -2.19 3.85
C PHE A 247 -10.83 -3.55 3.28
N PHE A 248 -11.97 -4.11 3.71
CA PHE A 248 -12.64 -5.27 3.10
C PHE A 248 -13.92 -4.82 2.37
N LEU A 249 -14.43 -5.63 1.44
CA LEU A 249 -15.57 -5.23 0.60
C LEU A 249 -16.87 -5.04 1.38
N SER A 250 -17.03 -5.79 2.46
CA SER A 250 -18.20 -5.71 3.35
C SER A 250 -17.99 -4.81 4.58
N GLY A 251 -16.88 -4.04 4.63
CA GLY A 251 -16.60 -3.11 5.72
C GLY A 251 -15.29 -3.37 6.47
N ALA A 252 -15.35 -3.34 7.81
CA ALA A 252 -14.16 -3.41 8.67
C ALA A 252 -13.63 -4.84 8.87
N GLN A 253 -14.47 -5.85 8.69
CA GLN A 253 -14.12 -7.26 8.86
C GLN A 253 -14.20 -8.01 7.53
N ARG A 254 -13.36 -9.02 7.41
CA ARG A 254 -13.30 -9.93 6.26
C ARG A 254 -14.56 -10.80 6.23
N SER A 255 -15.23 -10.86 5.09
CA SER A 255 -16.37 -11.74 4.85
C SER A 255 -16.05 -12.79 3.78
N PHE A 256 -17.00 -13.70 3.55
CA PHE A 256 -16.92 -14.68 2.46
C PHE A 256 -16.98 -14.04 1.07
N VAL A 257 -17.51 -12.81 0.94
CA VAL A 257 -17.46 -12.04 -0.32
C VAL A 257 -16.01 -11.76 -0.71
N ASP A 258 -15.14 -11.47 0.26
CA ASP A 258 -13.72 -11.25 -0.02
C ASP A 258 -13.05 -12.51 -0.58
N PHE A 259 -13.49 -13.71 -0.16
CA PHE A 259 -13.01 -14.98 -0.72
C PHE A 259 -13.40 -15.16 -2.18
N LEU A 260 -14.63 -14.76 -2.54
CA LEU A 260 -15.13 -14.83 -3.91
C LEU A 260 -14.34 -13.89 -4.84
N VAL A 261 -14.12 -12.64 -4.43
CA VAL A 261 -13.31 -11.70 -5.22
C VAL A 261 -11.89 -12.19 -5.37
N TRP A 262 -11.30 -12.68 -4.29
CA TRP A 262 -9.95 -13.22 -4.33
C TRP A 262 -9.83 -14.42 -5.28
N SER A 263 -10.80 -15.35 -5.26
CA SER A 263 -10.89 -16.47 -6.21
C SER A 263 -10.97 -15.98 -7.65
N ALA A 264 -11.87 -15.03 -7.94
CA ALA A 264 -12.06 -14.47 -9.27
C ALA A 264 -10.79 -13.77 -9.80
N LEU A 265 -10.09 -13.00 -8.96
CA LEU A 265 -8.85 -12.31 -9.35
C LEU A 265 -7.70 -13.28 -9.65
N LEU A 266 -7.57 -14.35 -8.87
CA LEU A 266 -6.60 -15.41 -9.15
C LEU A 266 -6.86 -16.06 -10.51
N ASN A 267 -8.13 -16.38 -10.79
CA ASN A 267 -8.53 -17.01 -12.04
C ASN A 267 -8.30 -16.11 -13.26
N LYS A 268 -8.50 -14.79 -13.11
CA LYS A 268 -8.18 -13.81 -14.16
C LYS A 268 -6.69 -13.55 -14.38
N ARG A 269 -5.82 -13.97 -13.44
CA ARG A 269 -4.40 -13.55 -13.39
C ARG A 269 -4.28 -12.02 -13.42
N PHE A 270 -5.23 -11.35 -12.79
CA PHE A 270 -5.36 -9.91 -12.86
C PHE A 270 -4.19 -9.22 -12.16
N THR A 271 -3.44 -8.37 -12.87
CA THR A 271 -2.38 -7.56 -12.25
C THR A 271 -3.01 -6.42 -11.48
N ILE A 272 -2.96 -6.53 -10.14
CA ILE A 272 -3.58 -5.56 -9.23
C ILE A 272 -2.88 -4.18 -9.36
N PRO A 273 -3.56 -3.14 -9.85
CA PRO A 273 -2.93 -1.86 -10.16
C PRO A 273 -2.73 -0.98 -8.92
N SER A 274 -3.57 -1.11 -7.89
CA SER A 274 -3.56 -0.22 -6.73
C SER A 274 -2.91 -0.86 -5.50
N ARG A 275 -2.13 -0.06 -4.75
CA ARG A 275 -1.46 -0.48 -3.51
C ARG A 275 -2.46 -0.97 -2.46
N ARG A 276 -3.64 -0.35 -2.40
CA ARG A 276 -4.73 -0.71 -1.49
C ARG A 276 -5.25 -2.11 -1.81
N LEU A 277 -5.51 -2.40 -3.08
CA LEU A 277 -6.00 -3.71 -3.51
C LEU A 277 -4.92 -4.79 -3.36
N LEU A 278 -3.65 -4.41 -3.50
CA LEU A 278 -2.54 -5.29 -3.18
C LEU A 278 -2.51 -5.60 -1.66
N GLN A 279 -2.75 -4.60 -0.80
CA GLN A 279 -2.85 -4.82 0.65
C GLN A 279 -4.08 -5.66 1.03
N TRP A 280 -5.24 -5.41 0.43
CA TRP A 280 -6.46 -6.21 0.64
C TRP A 280 -6.29 -7.66 0.17
N SER A 281 -5.73 -7.87 -1.02
CA SER A 281 -5.50 -9.21 -1.56
C SER A 281 -4.44 -9.97 -0.76
N ILE A 282 -3.36 -9.30 -0.33
CA ILE A 282 -2.35 -9.89 0.57
C ILE A 282 -3.00 -10.22 1.92
N GLY A 283 -3.75 -9.29 2.51
CA GLY A 283 -4.46 -9.52 3.77
C GLY A 283 -5.42 -10.71 3.72
N THR A 284 -6.15 -10.85 2.61
CA THR A 284 -7.12 -11.93 2.38
C THR A 284 -6.43 -13.27 2.06
N ALA A 285 -5.38 -13.26 1.25
CA ALA A 285 -4.64 -14.45 0.84
C ALA A 285 -3.78 -15.04 1.97
N PHE A 286 -2.96 -14.21 2.63
CA PHE A 286 -1.97 -14.69 3.61
C PHE A 286 -2.61 -15.16 4.92
N SER A 287 -3.74 -14.58 5.32
CA SER A 287 -4.48 -15.04 6.50
C SER A 287 -5.24 -16.35 6.25
N THR A 288 -5.57 -16.69 5.00
CA THR A 288 -6.38 -17.88 4.66
C THR A 288 -5.54 -19.06 4.20
N LEU A 289 -4.46 -18.82 3.45
CA LEU A 289 -3.65 -19.86 2.80
C LEU A 289 -2.22 -19.92 3.35
N LYS A 290 -2.10 -20.23 4.64
CA LYS A 290 -0.79 -20.54 5.24
C LYS A 290 -0.15 -21.84 4.73
N MET A 291 -0.75 -22.57 3.78
CA MET A 291 -0.30 -23.93 3.45
C MET A 291 0.72 -24.06 2.32
N THR A 292 1.11 -23.04 1.54
CA THR A 292 1.96 -23.35 0.35
C THR A 292 2.85 -22.21 -0.18
N ALA A 293 3.54 -21.48 0.70
CA ALA A 293 4.74 -20.76 0.27
C ALA A 293 6.02 -21.63 0.28
N ALA A 294 5.94 -22.86 0.82
CA ALA A 294 7.04 -23.83 0.88
C ALA A 294 7.08 -24.82 -0.31
N SER A 295 6.42 -24.51 -1.43
CA SER A 295 6.66 -25.27 -2.67
C SER A 295 7.93 -24.74 -3.33
N ASN A 296 8.79 -25.65 -3.79
CA ASN A 296 10.13 -25.44 -4.40
C ASN A 296 10.19 -24.52 -5.66
N GLY A 297 9.19 -23.67 -5.87
CA GLY A 297 9.16 -22.67 -6.92
C GLY A 297 9.80 -21.36 -6.47
N SER A 298 10.77 -20.91 -7.26
CA SER A 298 11.41 -19.59 -7.18
C SER A 298 10.46 -18.50 -6.67
N LEU A 299 10.85 -17.80 -5.60
CA LEU A 299 10.17 -16.64 -5.05
C LEU A 299 10.40 -15.38 -5.90
N ILE A 300 11.27 -15.41 -6.92
CA ILE A 300 11.53 -14.25 -7.81
C ILE A 300 10.21 -13.70 -8.37
N GLY A 301 10.01 -12.38 -8.23
CA GLY A 301 8.79 -11.69 -8.65
C GLY A 301 7.61 -11.82 -7.68
N LYS A 302 7.71 -12.61 -6.60
CA LYS A 302 6.71 -12.64 -5.53
C LYS A 302 6.85 -11.42 -4.61
N PRO A 303 5.81 -11.10 -3.81
CA PRO A 303 5.88 -10.02 -2.84
C PRO A 303 7.07 -10.17 -1.90
N ASN A 304 7.75 -9.07 -1.63
CA ASN A 304 8.89 -9.04 -0.70
C ASN A 304 8.44 -9.46 0.72
N PRO A 305 9.02 -10.51 1.32
CA PRO A 305 8.68 -10.96 2.66
C PRO A 305 9.27 -10.09 3.77
N TYR A 306 10.22 -9.20 3.46
CA TYR A 306 10.89 -8.34 4.43
C TYR A 306 10.31 -6.93 4.40
N PRO A 307 9.37 -6.57 5.29
CA PRO A 307 8.84 -5.22 5.32
C PRO A 307 9.98 -4.21 5.51
N PHE A 308 9.90 -3.11 4.77
CA PHE A 308 10.83 -1.99 4.91
C PHE A 308 10.40 -1.11 6.06
N LEU A 309 11.39 -0.50 6.72
CA LEU A 309 11.19 0.48 7.76
C LEU A 309 10.24 1.60 7.26
N SER A 310 9.17 1.85 8.00
CA SER A 310 8.21 2.89 7.65
C SER A 310 8.76 4.27 8.00
N ILE A 311 9.38 4.92 7.01
CA ILE A 311 9.92 6.27 7.16
C ILE A 311 8.82 7.30 6.98
N LYS A 312 8.45 7.97 8.08
CA LYS A 312 7.40 8.99 8.10
C LYS A 312 7.88 10.32 7.51
N PRO A 313 7.07 11.06 6.74
CA PRO A 313 7.44 12.41 6.31
C PRO A 313 7.55 13.35 7.52
N PHE A 314 8.70 14.00 7.71
CA PHE A 314 8.99 14.82 8.89
C PHE A 314 7.91 15.90 9.10
N VAL A 315 7.63 16.70 8.06
CA VAL A 315 6.66 17.81 8.16
C VAL A 315 5.24 17.32 8.45
N GLU A 316 4.82 16.19 7.88
CA GLU A 316 3.47 15.65 8.07
C GLU A 316 3.25 15.07 9.47
N CYS A 317 4.33 14.84 10.21
CA CYS A 317 4.29 14.29 11.57
C CYS A 317 4.66 15.35 12.62
N ALA A 318 4.46 16.64 12.30
CA ALA A 318 4.76 17.74 13.22
C ALA A 318 4.09 17.57 14.58
N GLU A 319 2.88 17.03 14.63
CA GLU A 319 2.15 16.78 15.88
C GLU A 319 2.84 15.75 16.78
N GLU A 320 3.64 14.84 16.20
CA GLU A 320 4.42 13.87 16.97
C GLU A 320 5.67 14.52 17.57
N TRP A 321 6.46 15.25 16.75
CA TRP A 321 7.78 15.74 17.16
C TRP A 321 7.79 17.15 17.76
N LEU A 322 6.81 18.02 17.48
CA LEU A 322 6.74 19.36 18.09
C LEU A 322 6.71 19.29 19.62
N PRO A 323 5.80 18.50 20.24
CA PRO A 323 5.71 18.45 21.70
C PRO A 323 6.98 17.92 22.36
N LEU A 324 7.77 17.15 21.62
CA LEU A 324 9.04 16.61 22.08
C LEU A 324 10.12 17.69 22.08
N LEU A 325 10.16 18.49 21.01
CA LEU A 325 11.10 19.59 20.89
C LEU A 325 10.82 20.72 21.90
N GLU A 326 9.55 20.95 22.25
CA GLU A 326 9.16 21.88 23.32
C GLU A 326 9.64 21.43 24.71
N LYS A 327 9.70 20.11 24.94
CA LYS A 327 10.15 19.54 26.21
C LYS A 327 11.67 19.45 26.30
N ASP A 328 12.34 19.28 25.16
CA ASP A 328 13.77 19.04 25.07
C ASP A 328 14.35 19.70 23.81
N GLU A 329 14.80 20.96 23.94
CA GLU A 329 15.44 21.71 22.85
C GLU A 329 16.73 21.04 22.36
N ARG A 330 17.30 20.12 23.17
CA ARG A 330 18.51 19.36 22.89
C ARG A 330 18.19 17.94 22.43
N LEU A 331 17.16 17.83 21.60
CA LEU A 331 16.80 16.56 20.99
C LEU A 331 17.91 16.07 20.05
N ASN A 332 18.70 15.13 20.56
CA ASN A 332 19.77 14.46 19.80
C ASN A 332 19.16 13.66 18.65
N ILE A 333 19.71 13.88 17.46
CA ILE A 333 19.35 13.15 16.26
C ILE A 333 20.57 12.56 15.58
N VAL A 334 20.34 11.45 14.86
CA VAL A 334 21.27 10.95 13.86
C VAL A 334 20.67 11.30 12.51
N TYR A 335 21.43 11.96 11.64
CA TYR A 335 20.96 12.26 10.29
C TYR A 335 21.93 11.78 9.22
N MET A 336 21.38 11.42 8.07
CA MET A 336 22.11 10.97 6.89
C MET A 336 21.39 11.46 5.63
N GLU A 337 22.14 11.65 4.54
CA GLU A 337 21.55 11.99 3.25
C GLU A 337 20.63 10.84 2.80
N LYS A 338 19.45 11.19 2.30
CA LYS A 338 18.55 10.27 1.62
C LYS A 338 18.95 10.20 0.15
N LEU A 339 19.21 9.00 -0.37
CA LEU A 339 19.53 8.81 -1.78
C LEU A 339 18.26 8.45 -2.56
N ASP A 340 18.23 8.82 -3.84
CA ASP A 340 17.17 8.41 -4.77
C ASP A 340 17.47 7.03 -5.38
N GLY A 341 18.01 6.15 -4.54
CA GLY A 341 18.30 4.77 -4.90
C GLY A 341 17.08 3.86 -4.74
N SER A 342 17.17 2.68 -5.35
CA SER A 342 16.17 1.65 -5.15
C SER A 342 16.32 1.00 -3.77
N ASN A 343 15.30 1.16 -2.92
CA ASN A 343 15.22 0.48 -1.64
C ASN A 343 15.38 -1.04 -1.83
N THR A 344 16.45 -1.58 -1.25
CA THR A 344 16.88 -2.97 -1.41
C THR A 344 17.12 -3.59 -0.03
N ALA A 345 16.66 -4.82 0.15
CA ALA A 345 16.87 -5.63 1.35
C ALA A 345 17.64 -6.89 0.94
N VAL A 346 18.73 -7.19 1.63
CA VAL A 346 19.56 -8.39 1.39
C VAL A 346 19.65 -9.17 2.68
N SER A 347 19.31 -10.45 2.64
CA SER A 347 19.12 -11.28 3.82
C SER A 347 20.17 -12.39 3.95
N SER A 348 20.41 -12.82 5.18
CA SER A 348 21.40 -13.85 5.51
C SER A 348 21.00 -15.25 5.01
N ASP A 349 19.75 -15.48 4.64
CA ASP A 349 19.32 -16.71 3.99
C ASP A 349 19.44 -16.66 2.45
N GLY A 350 20.05 -15.62 1.90
CA GLY A 350 20.39 -15.53 0.49
C GLY A 350 19.36 -14.79 -0.36
N MET A 351 18.24 -14.32 0.19
CA MET A 351 17.30 -13.54 -0.59
C MET A 351 17.74 -12.08 -0.74
N ALA A 352 17.43 -11.49 -1.90
CA ALA A 352 17.50 -10.06 -2.12
C ALA A 352 16.18 -9.56 -2.68
N CYS A 353 15.68 -8.45 -2.15
CA CYS A 353 14.37 -7.92 -2.45
C CYS A 353 14.44 -6.42 -2.73
N SER A 354 13.67 -5.97 -3.71
CA SER A 354 13.24 -4.57 -3.78
C SER A 354 12.12 -4.32 -2.78
N ARG A 355 11.64 -3.08 -2.69
CA ARG A 355 10.47 -2.74 -1.87
C ARG A 355 9.23 -3.63 -2.12
N ARG A 356 9.03 -4.08 -3.35
CA ARG A 356 7.80 -4.78 -3.76
C ARG A 356 8.03 -6.24 -4.11
N LEU A 357 9.18 -6.57 -4.70
CA LEU A 357 9.43 -7.85 -5.34
C LEU A 357 10.71 -8.48 -4.82
N VAL A 358 10.69 -9.79 -4.67
CA VAL A 358 11.90 -10.61 -4.53
C VAL A 358 12.67 -10.58 -5.85
N LEU A 359 13.94 -10.22 -5.79
CA LEU A 359 14.87 -10.12 -6.93
C LEU A 359 15.74 -11.38 -7.03
N LEU A 360 16.17 -11.90 -5.88
CA LEU A 360 16.96 -13.12 -5.74
C LEU A 360 16.34 -13.97 -4.63
N ASP A 361 16.24 -15.27 -4.87
CA ASP A 361 15.64 -16.23 -3.95
C ASP A 361 16.63 -17.33 -3.56
N GLY A 362 17.12 -17.25 -2.32
CA GLY A 362 17.93 -18.27 -1.68
C GLY A 362 19.43 -18.25 -2.00
N PRO A 363 20.22 -19.08 -1.28
CA PRO A 363 21.68 -19.12 -1.37
C PRO A 363 22.17 -19.94 -2.57
N SER A 364 21.26 -20.66 -3.25
CA SER A 364 21.55 -21.36 -4.49
C SER A 364 21.78 -20.34 -5.59
N VAL A 365 23.03 -19.85 -5.64
CA VAL A 365 23.65 -19.14 -6.75
C VAL A 365 23.09 -19.73 -8.04
N PRO A 366 22.57 -18.93 -8.99
CA PRO A 366 22.18 -19.48 -10.26
C PRO A 366 23.38 -20.20 -10.86
N THR A 367 23.32 -21.53 -10.87
CA THR A 367 24.19 -22.37 -11.69
C THR A 367 24.16 -21.78 -13.09
N LYS A 368 25.34 -21.50 -13.65
CA LYS A 368 25.57 -20.97 -15.01
C LYS A 368 24.40 -21.33 -15.95
N GLY A 369 23.61 -20.32 -16.35
CA GLY A 369 22.55 -20.50 -17.36
C GLY A 369 21.15 -20.00 -16.97
N LYS A 370 20.85 -19.71 -15.69
CA LYS A 370 19.63 -18.98 -15.34
C LYS A 370 19.86 -17.49 -15.57
N LYS A 371 19.18 -16.91 -16.58
CA LYS A 371 19.11 -15.45 -16.76
C LYS A 371 18.64 -14.85 -15.44
N MET A 372 19.51 -14.15 -14.73
CA MET A 372 19.11 -13.35 -13.58
C MET A 372 18.07 -12.34 -14.05
N ALA A 373 17.07 -12.07 -13.22
CA ALA A 373 16.10 -11.03 -13.53
C ALA A 373 16.86 -9.70 -13.67
N ASN A 374 16.68 -9.00 -14.78
CA ASN A 374 17.21 -7.65 -14.89
C ASN A 374 16.38 -6.75 -13.99
N PHE A 375 17.03 -6.06 -13.05
CA PHE A 375 16.38 -5.06 -12.22
C PHE A 375 16.85 -3.68 -12.64
N MET A 376 15.92 -2.87 -13.18
CA MET A 376 16.21 -1.53 -13.69
C MET A 376 17.39 -1.48 -14.70
N GLY A 377 17.51 -2.52 -15.53
CA GLY A 377 18.57 -2.63 -16.52
C GLY A 377 19.92 -3.11 -16.00
N PHE A 378 20.02 -3.58 -14.75
CA PHE A 378 21.21 -4.28 -14.26
C PHE A 378 20.98 -5.78 -14.13
N GLU A 379 22.03 -6.53 -14.46
CA GLU A 379 22.20 -7.91 -14.05
C GLU A 379 22.45 -7.95 -12.54
N LEU A 380 21.75 -8.81 -11.81
CA LEU A 380 21.79 -8.86 -10.34
C LEU A 380 23.08 -9.46 -9.77
N ASP A 381 24.07 -9.79 -10.60
CA ASP A 381 25.35 -10.38 -10.20
C ASP A 381 26.09 -9.51 -9.17
N PHE A 382 25.92 -8.18 -9.22
CA PHE A 382 26.53 -7.26 -8.24
C PHE A 382 25.98 -7.43 -6.82
N ILE A 383 24.80 -8.06 -6.65
CA ILE A 383 24.19 -8.31 -5.33
C ILE A 383 24.83 -9.52 -4.64
N LEU A 384 25.35 -10.50 -5.39
CA LEU A 384 25.89 -11.73 -4.82
C LEU A 384 27.01 -11.48 -3.79
N PRO A 385 28.02 -10.61 -4.05
CA PRO A 385 29.01 -10.26 -3.02
C PRO A 385 28.40 -9.61 -1.77
N TYR A 386 27.24 -8.96 -1.91
CA TYR A 386 26.51 -8.35 -0.80
C TYR A 386 25.80 -9.42 0.05
N VAL A 387 25.19 -10.43 -0.59
CA VAL A 387 24.60 -11.59 0.10
C VAL A 387 25.64 -12.30 0.95
N GLU A 388 26.82 -12.58 0.40
CA GLU A 388 27.93 -13.22 1.12
C GLU A 388 28.41 -12.39 2.33
N LYS A 389 28.37 -11.06 2.25
CA LYS A 389 28.69 -10.19 3.39
C LYS A 389 27.65 -10.31 4.49
N VAL A 390 26.35 -10.31 4.14
CA VAL A 390 25.26 -10.45 5.12
C VAL A 390 25.28 -11.82 5.78
N GLN A 391 25.52 -12.88 5.02
CA GLN A 391 25.72 -14.24 5.53
C GLN A 391 26.86 -14.32 6.54
N ARG A 392 28.04 -13.82 6.18
CA ARG A 392 29.19 -13.80 7.10
C ARG A 392 28.92 -12.98 8.35
N MET A 393 28.37 -11.77 8.22
CA MET A 393 27.99 -10.92 9.35
C MET A 393 27.02 -11.66 10.29
N TYR A 394 26.06 -12.38 9.73
CA TYR A 394 25.14 -13.18 10.51
C TYR A 394 25.84 -14.32 11.25
N GLU A 395 26.62 -15.13 10.54
CA GLU A 395 27.27 -16.32 11.09
C GLU A 395 28.30 -16.00 12.17
N THR A 396 29.08 -14.93 11.99
CA THR A 396 30.17 -14.60 12.91
C THR A 396 29.71 -13.74 14.08
N GLU A 397 28.77 -12.81 13.89
CA GLU A 397 28.39 -11.84 14.91
C GLU A 397 26.94 -12.04 15.38
N ILE A 398 25.96 -11.83 14.49
CA ILE A 398 24.55 -11.68 14.90
C ILE A 398 23.98 -12.98 15.48
N ARG A 399 24.35 -14.14 14.92
CA ARG A 399 23.88 -15.45 15.39
C ARG A 399 24.20 -15.69 16.87
N GLN A 400 25.30 -15.12 17.37
CA GLN A 400 25.71 -15.26 18.78
C GLN A 400 24.89 -14.37 19.72
N TRP A 401 24.09 -13.44 19.20
CA TRP A 401 23.32 -12.51 20.02
C TRP A 401 22.04 -13.14 20.56
N PHE A 402 21.56 -14.21 19.94
CA PHE A 402 20.28 -14.85 20.26
C PHE A 402 20.48 -16.37 20.46
N PRO A 403 19.68 -17.00 21.33
CA PRO A 403 19.63 -18.46 21.41
C PRO A 403 19.31 -19.09 20.04
N PRO A 404 19.85 -20.28 19.72
CA PRO A 404 19.58 -20.96 18.45
C PRO A 404 18.08 -21.19 18.16
N LYS A 405 17.25 -21.34 19.21
CA LYS A 405 15.79 -21.53 19.11
C LYS A 405 15.02 -20.33 18.54
N ASP A 406 15.62 -19.14 18.50
CA ASP A 406 14.94 -17.92 18.06
C ASP A 406 14.84 -17.82 16.53
N GLU A 407 15.57 -18.68 15.79
CA GLU A 407 15.57 -18.73 14.32
C GLU A 407 15.60 -17.34 13.66
N VAL A 408 16.66 -16.58 13.91
CA VAL A 408 16.81 -15.20 13.42
C VAL A 408 17.39 -15.18 12.02
N VAL A 409 16.85 -14.34 11.13
CA VAL A 409 17.41 -13.97 9.83
C VAL A 409 17.86 -12.51 9.90
N ALA A 410 19.12 -12.23 9.58
CA ALA A 410 19.59 -10.84 9.47
C ALA A 410 19.29 -10.30 8.07
N VAL A 411 18.72 -9.10 8.00
CA VAL A 411 18.35 -8.44 6.75
C VAL A 411 19.01 -7.07 6.71
N CYS A 412 19.99 -6.89 5.83
CA CYS A 412 20.60 -5.58 5.60
C CYS A 412 19.73 -4.76 4.64
N TYR A 413 19.28 -3.60 5.09
CA TYR A 413 18.53 -2.63 4.28
C TYR A 413 19.47 -1.54 3.77
N GLY A 414 19.29 -1.18 2.51
CA GLY A 414 20.07 -0.13 1.86
C GLY A 414 19.39 0.44 0.62
N GLU A 415 20.02 1.43 0.01
CA GLU A 415 19.63 2.00 -1.28
C GLU A 415 20.63 1.57 -2.35
N LEU A 416 20.13 0.90 -3.39
CA LEU A 416 20.88 0.55 -4.58
C LEU A 416 20.97 1.76 -5.52
N ILE A 417 22.19 2.21 -5.80
CA ILE A 417 22.42 3.29 -6.77
C ILE A 417 22.28 2.77 -8.19
N VAL A 418 21.23 3.22 -8.87
CA VAL A 418 20.92 2.87 -10.27
C VAL A 418 21.49 3.96 -11.22
N PRO A 419 21.49 3.81 -12.56
CA PRO A 419 22.19 4.74 -13.46
C PRO A 419 21.52 6.11 -13.50
N GLY A 420 20.24 6.15 -13.14
CA GLY A 420 19.48 7.36 -12.90
C GLY A 420 18.80 7.28 -11.54
N THR A 421 17.70 8.01 -11.40
CA THR A 421 16.87 7.92 -10.21
C THR A 421 15.78 6.86 -10.34
N SER A 422 15.03 6.64 -9.27
CA SER A 422 13.83 5.78 -9.34
C SER A 422 12.78 6.26 -10.35
N PHE A 423 12.81 7.54 -10.74
CA PHE A 423 11.86 8.17 -11.66
C PHE A 423 12.49 8.78 -12.92
N SER A 424 13.82 8.86 -13.01
CA SER A 424 14.55 9.43 -14.14
C SER A 424 15.62 8.48 -14.62
N LYS A 425 15.90 8.51 -15.93
CA LYS A 425 17.07 7.83 -16.49
C LYS A 425 18.38 8.53 -16.12
N GLU A 426 18.29 9.75 -15.61
CA GLU A 426 19.42 10.62 -15.27
C GLU A 426 19.67 10.65 -13.77
N ASP A 427 20.95 10.76 -13.38
CA ASP A 427 21.39 11.02 -12.02
C ASP A 427 21.14 12.50 -11.69
N VAL A 428 19.87 12.84 -11.44
CA VAL A 428 19.41 14.21 -11.17
C VAL A 428 20.24 14.87 -10.07
N PHE A 429 20.65 14.09 -9.08
CA PHE A 429 21.37 14.56 -7.93
C PHE A 429 22.89 14.59 -8.18
N ASN A 430 23.40 14.10 -9.31
CA ASN A 430 24.84 14.01 -9.57
C ASN A 430 25.60 13.21 -8.51
N TYR A 431 24.98 12.16 -7.94
CA TYR A 431 25.61 11.29 -6.94
C TYR A 431 26.98 10.78 -7.38
N GLN A 432 27.17 10.53 -8.67
CA GLN A 432 28.44 10.10 -9.24
C GLN A 432 29.52 11.19 -9.25
N MET A 433 29.15 12.46 -9.39
CA MET A 433 30.08 13.60 -9.47
C MET A 433 30.44 14.20 -8.10
N ARG A 434 29.66 13.89 -7.06
CA ARG A 434 29.75 14.52 -5.73
C ARG A 434 30.98 14.16 -4.88
N GLY A 435 31.94 13.39 -5.38
CA GLY A 435 33.20 13.14 -4.66
C GLY A 435 34.36 14.08 -5.03
N GLY A 436 34.05 15.21 -5.68
CA GLY A 436 34.99 16.29 -5.97
C GLY A 436 35.79 16.08 -7.25
N GLU A 437 36.11 17.18 -7.93
CA GLU A 437 37.02 17.20 -9.07
C GLU A 437 38.44 16.85 -8.62
N SER A 438 38.74 15.57 -8.50
CA SER A 438 40.14 15.18 -8.48
C SER A 438 40.71 15.41 -9.88
N LYS A 439 41.72 16.26 -9.96
CA LYS A 439 42.51 16.54 -11.17
C LYS A 439 43.31 15.33 -11.67
N THR A 440 43.07 14.14 -11.13
CA THR A 440 43.76 12.91 -11.55
C THR A 440 42.86 12.09 -12.50
N PRO A 441 43.40 11.58 -13.63
CA PRO A 441 42.63 10.90 -14.66
C PRO A 441 42.04 9.55 -14.25
N ASN A 442 42.26 9.08 -13.01
CA ASN A 442 41.60 7.91 -12.45
C ASN A 442 40.23 8.28 -11.86
N ARG A 443 39.24 8.46 -12.75
CA ARG A 443 37.85 8.87 -12.43
C ARG A 443 37.13 8.01 -11.39
N GLU A 444 37.48 6.75 -11.20
CA GLU A 444 36.76 5.86 -10.27
C GLU A 444 37.06 6.11 -8.79
N LYS A 445 38.21 6.74 -8.44
CA LYS A 445 38.62 6.89 -7.02
C LYS A 445 37.93 8.04 -6.27
N ASN A 446 37.19 8.90 -6.97
CA ASN A 446 36.58 10.11 -6.37
C ASN A 446 35.07 10.17 -6.59
N GLN A 447 34.40 9.05 -6.81
CA GLN A 447 32.94 9.00 -6.77
C GLN A 447 32.51 8.72 -5.33
N MET A 448 31.67 9.59 -4.77
CA MET A 448 31.12 9.39 -3.43
C MET A 448 30.11 8.22 -3.42
N PHE A 449 29.30 8.14 -4.48
CA PHE A 449 28.31 7.08 -4.65
C PHE A 449 28.53 6.33 -5.97
N LEU A 450 28.90 5.05 -5.86
CA LEU A 450 29.21 4.20 -6.99
C LEU A 450 27.95 3.52 -7.53
N ARG A 451 27.77 3.57 -8.84
CA ARG A 451 26.70 2.87 -9.55
C ARG A 451 26.77 1.35 -9.30
N GLY A 452 25.61 0.71 -9.12
CA GLY A 452 25.52 -0.73 -8.85
C GLY A 452 26.01 -1.14 -7.46
N LYS A 453 26.22 -0.18 -6.55
CA LYS A 453 26.49 -0.45 -5.14
C LYS A 453 25.23 -0.20 -4.31
N ILE A 454 25.08 -1.03 -3.29
CA ILE A 454 24.11 -0.83 -2.21
C ILE A 454 24.82 -0.03 -1.12
N TYR A 455 24.15 1.00 -0.60
CA TYR A 455 24.57 1.74 0.58
C TYR A 455 23.63 1.36 1.72
N SER A 456 24.17 0.72 2.75
CA SER A 456 23.41 0.15 3.86
C SER A 456 23.14 1.20 4.93
N TYR A 457 21.87 1.33 5.36
CA TYR A 457 21.45 2.26 6.43
C TYR A 457 20.85 1.56 7.66
N SER A 458 20.50 0.27 7.58
CA SER A 458 19.89 -0.45 8.71
C SER A 458 20.08 -1.96 8.57
N VAL A 459 19.96 -2.67 9.69
CA VAL A 459 19.90 -4.14 9.74
C VAL A 459 18.64 -4.55 10.50
N GLY A 460 17.74 -5.28 9.87
CA GLY A 460 16.61 -5.94 10.53
C GLY A 460 16.98 -7.33 11.03
N LEU A 461 16.39 -7.70 12.16
CA LEU A 461 16.49 -9.01 12.77
C LEU A 461 15.11 -9.66 12.72
N HIS A 462 14.89 -10.51 11.71
CA HIS A 462 13.62 -11.17 11.44
C HIS A 462 13.57 -12.55 12.11
N PHE A 463 12.68 -12.73 13.08
CA PHE A 463 12.52 -13.96 13.85
C PHE A 463 11.49 -14.88 13.18
N LYS A 464 11.84 -16.12 12.84
CA LYS A 464 10.89 -17.03 12.18
C LYS A 464 9.76 -17.48 13.12
N THR A 465 10.04 -17.58 14.42
CA THR A 465 9.07 -17.91 15.45
C THR A 465 8.32 -16.66 15.94
N LEU A 466 7.11 -16.86 16.47
CA LEU A 466 6.41 -15.80 17.21
C LEU A 466 7.13 -15.58 18.55
N ILE A 467 7.25 -14.32 18.95
CA ILE A 467 7.94 -13.90 20.17
C ILE A 467 6.92 -13.17 21.03
N SER A 468 6.93 -13.41 22.35
CA SER A 468 6.05 -12.66 23.26
C SER A 468 6.49 -11.19 23.37
N VAL A 469 5.59 -10.31 23.82
CA VAL A 469 5.92 -8.89 24.01
C VAL A 469 7.06 -8.71 25.03
N GLU A 470 7.10 -9.54 26.07
CA GLU A 470 8.12 -9.54 27.11
C GLU A 470 9.48 -9.97 26.57
N GLU A 471 9.53 -11.11 25.85
CA GLU A 471 10.75 -11.59 25.19
C GLU A 471 11.26 -10.55 24.17
N TYR A 472 10.36 -9.89 23.46
CA TYR A 472 10.69 -8.84 22.51
C TYR A 472 11.33 -7.62 23.19
N LYS A 473 10.76 -7.17 24.32
CA LYS A 473 11.33 -6.09 25.14
C LYS A 473 12.70 -6.47 25.71
N GLU A 474 12.88 -7.70 26.17
CA GLU A 474 14.17 -8.21 26.65
C GLU A 474 15.23 -8.17 25.54
N LYS A 475 14.89 -8.62 24.33
CA LYS A 475 15.77 -8.59 23.16
C LYS A 475 16.18 -7.15 22.80
N ILE A 476 15.24 -6.21 22.82
CA ILE A 476 15.52 -4.77 22.62
C ILE A 476 16.51 -4.25 23.66
N GLU A 477 16.26 -4.54 24.93
CA GLU A 477 17.12 -4.06 26.03
C GLU A 477 18.53 -4.67 25.95
N LYS A 478 18.62 -5.95 25.57
CA LYS A 478 19.89 -6.62 25.30
C LYS A 478 20.68 -5.93 24.17
N LEU A 479 20.01 -5.53 23.09
CA LEU A 479 20.63 -4.81 21.97
C LEU A 479 21.09 -3.41 22.38
N ARG A 480 20.31 -2.69 23.18
CA ARG A 480 20.71 -1.39 23.74
C ARG A 480 21.94 -1.48 24.63
N LYS A 481 22.01 -2.50 25.50
CA LYS A 481 23.20 -2.78 26.33
C LYS A 481 24.46 -3.07 25.52
N LYS A 482 24.31 -3.58 24.28
CA LYS A 482 25.41 -3.76 23.33
C LYS A 482 25.80 -2.48 22.57
N GLY A 483 25.07 -1.39 22.79
CA GLY A 483 25.30 -0.10 22.15
C GLY A 483 24.59 0.07 20.79
N TYR A 484 23.64 -0.80 20.45
CA TYR A 484 22.81 -0.63 19.24
C TYR A 484 21.56 0.21 19.54
N GLU A 485 20.99 0.82 18.50
CA GLU A 485 19.73 1.57 18.58
C GLU A 485 18.58 0.78 17.92
N PRO A 486 17.91 -0.13 18.66
CA PRO A 486 16.78 -0.89 18.14
C PRO A 486 15.53 -0.01 18.00
N TYR A 487 14.88 -0.12 16.84
CA TYR A 487 13.58 0.43 16.51
C TYR A 487 12.57 -0.70 16.31
N TYR A 488 11.36 -0.44 16.79
CA TYR A 488 10.19 -1.27 16.54
C TYR A 488 8.98 -0.38 16.31
N ASN A 489 8.01 -0.85 15.53
CA ASN A 489 6.82 -0.06 15.25
C ASN A 489 5.81 -0.18 16.40
N SER A 490 5.80 0.81 17.31
CA SER A 490 4.90 0.84 18.47
C SER A 490 3.43 1.12 18.11
N SER A 491 3.15 1.67 16.91
CA SER A 491 1.79 2.00 16.47
C SER A 491 0.91 0.77 16.17
N MET A 492 1.45 -0.44 16.35
CA MET A 492 0.73 -1.70 16.24
C MET A 492 0.20 -2.20 17.61
N SER A 493 -0.39 -1.29 18.40
CA SER A 493 -1.02 -1.62 19.69
C SER A 493 -2.30 -2.47 19.57
N HIS A 494 -2.74 -2.81 18.35
CA HIS A 494 -3.73 -3.85 18.10
C HIS A 494 -3.07 -5.24 18.14
N ILE A 495 -2.71 -5.63 19.37
CA ILE A 495 -2.13 -6.90 19.77
C ILE A 495 -3.13 -8.03 19.46
N GLY A 496 -2.78 -8.94 18.54
CA GLY A 496 -3.59 -10.14 18.26
C GLY A 496 -3.32 -10.84 16.92
N THR A 497 -2.73 -10.17 15.93
CA THR A 497 -2.46 -10.77 14.61
C THR A 497 -0.98 -10.66 14.24
N GLU A 498 -0.21 -11.74 14.43
CA GLU A 498 1.04 -12.16 13.74
C GLU A 498 2.07 -11.13 13.17
N PHE A 499 2.06 -9.87 13.60
CA PHE A 499 3.00 -8.81 13.23
C PHE A 499 3.56 -8.21 14.54
N ASP A 500 4.86 -7.97 14.74
CA ASP A 500 6.01 -7.97 13.83
C ASP A 500 7.17 -8.82 14.36
N LYS A 501 7.63 -9.75 13.53
CA LYS A 501 8.81 -10.59 13.73
C LYS A 501 10.13 -9.83 13.60
N ILE A 502 10.17 -8.49 13.60
CA ILE A 502 11.36 -7.71 13.18
C ILE A 502 11.76 -6.62 14.15
N ILE A 503 13.00 -6.70 14.63
CA ILE A 503 13.69 -5.57 15.28
C ILE A 503 14.61 -4.91 14.25
N TYR A 504 14.44 -3.60 14.01
CA TYR A 504 15.34 -2.84 13.14
C TYR A 504 16.46 -2.23 13.97
N LEU A 505 17.72 -2.43 13.58
CA LEU A 505 18.85 -1.68 14.11
C LEU A 505 19.01 -0.43 13.26
N LEU A 506 18.79 0.74 13.86
CA LEU A 506 19.00 2.02 13.21
C LEU A 506 20.50 2.35 13.16
N MET A 507 20.90 3.14 12.17
CA MET A 507 22.30 3.57 12.04
C MET A 507 22.74 4.38 13.27
N ASN A 508 23.82 3.90 13.88
CA ASN A 508 24.61 4.60 14.88
C ASN A 508 26.08 4.17 14.72
N ASP A 509 26.99 4.67 15.54
CA ASP A 509 28.42 4.35 15.43
C ASP A 509 28.65 2.84 15.58
N LYS A 510 27.95 2.18 16.51
CA LYS A 510 28.10 0.75 16.74
C LYS A 510 27.63 -0.11 15.57
N LEU A 511 26.53 0.25 14.92
CA LEU A 511 26.05 -0.43 13.72
C LEU A 511 26.98 -0.16 12.53
N LYS A 512 27.48 1.08 12.39
CA LYS A 512 28.45 1.41 11.36
C LYS A 512 29.74 0.60 11.52
N ASP A 513 30.28 0.49 12.72
CA ASP A 513 31.48 -0.32 12.99
C ASP A 513 31.27 -1.78 12.59
N LEU A 514 30.10 -2.34 12.89
CA LEU A 514 29.72 -3.69 12.47
C LEU A 514 29.68 -3.78 10.94
N LEU A 515 29.03 -2.84 10.26
CA LEU A 515 28.94 -2.82 8.79
C LEU A 515 30.32 -2.63 8.14
N ASP A 516 31.19 -1.80 8.71
CA ASP A 516 32.55 -1.57 8.23
C ASP A 516 33.43 -2.82 8.40
N GLN A 517 33.28 -3.57 9.50
CA GLN A 517 33.97 -4.85 9.74
C GLN A 517 33.73 -5.84 8.59
N PHE A 518 32.52 -5.85 8.02
CA PHE A 518 32.15 -6.71 6.87
C PHE A 518 32.25 -5.99 5.51
N LYS A 519 32.86 -4.80 5.48
CA LYS A 519 33.11 -3.99 4.28
C LYS A 519 31.82 -3.64 3.52
N PHE A 520 30.73 -3.38 4.23
CA PHE A 520 29.53 -2.78 3.63
C PHE A 520 29.82 -1.34 3.21
N ASN A 521 29.16 -0.85 2.16
CA ASN A 521 29.15 0.59 1.94
C ASN A 521 28.10 1.17 2.87
N THR A 522 28.45 2.17 3.66
CA THR A 522 27.52 2.85 4.56
C THR A 522 27.40 4.31 4.20
N TYR A 523 26.35 4.93 4.72
CA TYR A 523 26.20 6.38 4.68
C TYR A 523 27.20 7.04 5.62
N LYS A 524 27.57 8.28 5.30
CA LYS A 524 28.04 9.18 6.34
C LYS A 524 26.82 9.57 7.17
N HIS A 525 26.79 9.15 8.43
CA HIS A 525 25.84 9.66 9.41
C HIS A 525 26.53 10.68 10.30
N ASN A 526 25.77 11.65 10.78
CA ASN A 526 26.24 12.66 11.71
C ASN A 526 25.30 12.70 12.92
N HIS A 527 25.86 13.05 14.07
CA HIS A 527 25.12 13.25 15.31
C HIS A 527 25.10 14.74 15.64
N ASP A 528 23.92 15.27 15.92
CA ASP A 528 23.77 16.68 16.33
C ASP A 528 22.39 16.88 16.96
N TYR A 529 22.12 18.09 17.45
CA TYR A 529 20.80 18.49 17.91
C TYR A 529 19.91 18.85 16.72
N LEU A 530 18.62 18.52 16.80
CA LEU A 530 17.66 18.72 15.71
C LEU A 530 17.68 20.17 15.20
N LEU A 531 17.56 21.15 16.07
CA LEU A 531 17.49 22.57 15.67
C LEU A 531 18.80 23.06 15.02
N ASN A 532 19.95 22.67 15.56
CA ASN A 532 21.26 22.99 14.95
C ASN A 532 21.43 22.34 13.57
N THR A 533 20.90 21.13 13.41
CA THR A 533 20.98 20.37 12.16
C THR A 533 20.18 21.09 11.08
N ILE A 534 18.98 21.55 11.40
CA ILE A 534 18.07 22.20 10.44
C ILE A 534 18.73 23.39 9.74
N SER A 535 19.42 24.25 10.48
CA SER A 535 20.13 25.40 9.91
C SER A 535 21.30 24.97 9.01
N LYS A 536 21.98 23.85 9.33
CA LYS A 536 23.06 23.29 8.50
C LYS A 536 22.54 22.68 7.20
N LEU A 537 21.38 22.02 7.24
CA LEU A 537 20.79 21.32 6.09
C LEU A 537 20.05 22.26 5.12
N ARG A 538 19.73 23.49 5.55
CA ARG A 538 18.90 24.45 4.78
C ARG A 538 19.43 24.69 3.37
N ASN A 539 20.72 25.02 3.24
CA ASN A 539 21.32 25.32 1.94
C ASN A 539 21.26 24.13 0.98
N ASP A 540 21.49 22.92 1.49
CA ASP A 540 21.44 21.71 0.67
C ASP A 540 20.00 21.39 0.22
N LEU A 541 19.03 21.52 1.14
CA LEU A 541 17.63 21.21 0.88
C LEU A 541 16.97 22.19 -0.09
N LEU A 542 17.41 23.45 -0.12
CA LEU A 542 16.87 24.49 -0.98
C LEU A 542 17.55 24.55 -2.35
N LYS A 543 18.82 24.14 -2.44
CA LYS A 543 19.53 24.16 -3.72
C LYS A 543 19.00 23.05 -4.64
N PRO A 544 18.51 23.39 -5.85
CA PRO A 544 18.00 22.39 -6.78
C PRO A 544 19.03 21.30 -7.06
N ASN A 545 18.59 20.04 -7.13
CA ASN A 545 19.44 18.90 -7.49
C ASN A 545 20.64 18.65 -6.54
N MET A 546 20.67 19.30 -5.37
CA MET A 546 21.79 19.22 -4.41
C MET A 546 21.65 18.10 -3.38
N VAL A 547 20.43 17.69 -3.01
CA VAL A 547 20.13 16.44 -2.27
C VAL A 547 18.67 16.09 -2.52
N GLU A 548 18.29 14.81 -2.44
CA GLU A 548 16.86 14.45 -2.43
C GLU A 548 16.22 14.83 -1.08
N GLY A 549 16.98 14.65 -0.01
CA GLY A 549 16.58 14.95 1.35
C GLY A 549 17.50 14.31 2.37
N TYR A 550 17.03 14.26 3.60
CA TYR A 550 17.72 13.68 4.74
C TYR A 550 16.80 12.71 5.49
N ILE A 551 17.37 11.62 5.99
CA ILE A 551 16.72 10.76 6.98
C ILE A 551 17.14 11.26 8.36
N LEU A 552 16.16 11.50 9.23
CA LEU A 552 16.35 11.95 10.61
C LEU A 552 15.91 10.82 11.54
N LEU A 553 16.82 10.35 12.39
CA LEU A 553 16.58 9.36 13.41
C LEU A 553 16.58 10.05 14.77
N ILE A 554 15.58 9.75 15.60
CA ILE A 554 15.48 10.23 16.99
C ILE A 554 15.57 9.00 17.89
N PRO A 555 16.79 8.57 18.29
CA PRO A 555 17.00 7.25 18.90
C PRO A 555 16.21 7.04 20.20
N LYS A 556 16.22 8.05 21.08
CA LYS A 556 15.53 8.07 22.38
C LYS A 556 14.05 7.70 22.28
N LEU A 557 13.44 7.98 21.13
CA LEU A 557 12.02 7.81 20.91
C LEU A 557 11.71 6.72 19.88
N SER A 558 12.76 6.12 19.31
CA SER A 558 12.63 5.18 18.20
C SER A 558 11.73 5.79 17.12
N LEU A 559 12.06 7.00 16.65
CA LEU A 559 11.36 7.66 15.55
C LEU A 559 12.28 7.83 14.36
N ILE A 560 11.74 7.63 13.17
CA ILE A 560 12.43 7.81 11.90
C ILE A 560 11.60 8.65 10.95
N TYR A 561 12.21 9.74 10.49
CA TYR A 561 11.60 10.69 9.60
C TYR A 561 12.41 10.88 8.32
N LYS A 562 11.74 11.31 7.25
CA LYS A 562 12.38 11.86 6.05
C LYS A 562 12.04 13.35 5.92
N LEU A 563 13.09 14.16 5.78
CA LEU A 563 13.01 15.57 5.43
C LEU A 563 13.39 15.70 3.97
N LYS A 564 12.43 16.00 3.10
CA LYS A 564 12.66 16.16 1.66
C LYS A 564 13.03 17.60 1.31
N GLY A 565 13.90 17.77 0.31
CA GLY A 565 14.26 19.08 -0.24
C GLY A 565 13.18 19.66 -1.17
N ALA A 566 13.45 20.85 -1.69
CA ALA A 566 12.56 21.61 -2.57
C ALA A 566 12.36 21.00 -3.95
N TYR A 567 13.25 20.10 -4.38
CA TYR A 567 13.16 19.45 -5.70
C TYR A 567 11.87 18.63 -5.90
N ASP A 568 11.33 18.06 -4.81
CA ASP A 568 10.13 17.24 -4.88
C ASP A 568 8.90 18.13 -5.09
N THR A 569 8.10 17.81 -6.10
CA THR A 569 6.82 18.50 -6.31
C THR A 569 5.83 17.98 -5.27
N PHE A 570 5.67 18.71 -4.17
CA PHE A 570 4.66 18.37 -3.19
C PHE A 570 3.26 18.55 -3.80
N SER A 571 2.35 17.62 -3.50
CA SER A 571 0.94 17.78 -3.83
C SER A 571 0.35 18.99 -3.10
N ASP A 572 -0.69 19.63 -3.64
CA ASP A 572 -1.29 20.83 -3.02
C ASP A 572 -1.84 20.55 -1.62
N SER A 573 -2.40 19.36 -1.39
CA SER A 573 -2.81 18.90 -0.05
C SER A 573 -1.64 18.91 0.95
N ARG A 574 -0.46 18.50 0.50
CA ARG A 574 0.75 18.48 1.32
C ARG A 574 1.32 19.86 1.56
N LEU A 575 1.32 20.74 0.55
CA LEU A 575 1.70 22.15 0.71
C LEU A 575 0.81 22.83 1.77
N LYS A 576 -0.51 22.62 1.73
CA LYS A 576 -1.43 23.14 2.76
C LYS A 576 -1.09 22.64 4.18
N LYS A 577 -0.70 21.36 4.32
CA LYS A 577 -0.25 20.82 5.61
C LYS A 577 1.05 21.47 6.08
N ILE A 578 1.99 21.72 5.16
CA ILE A 578 3.24 22.43 5.47
C ILE A 578 2.91 23.84 5.95
N ASP A 579 2.04 24.57 5.26
CA ASP A 579 1.63 25.93 5.64
C ASP A 579 1.03 25.96 7.06
N VAL A 580 0.16 25.01 7.42
CA VAL A 580 -0.37 24.88 8.80
C VAL A 580 0.74 24.65 9.83
N VAL A 581 1.74 23.82 9.50
CA VAL A 581 2.88 23.56 10.39
C VAL A 581 3.76 24.81 10.52
N VAL A 582 3.97 25.56 9.44
CA VAL A 582 4.73 26.82 9.44
C VAL A 582 4.08 27.84 10.37
N GLU A 583 2.77 28.04 10.31
CA GLU A 583 2.07 28.97 11.20
C GLU A 583 2.21 28.53 12.68
N LYS A 584 2.02 27.24 12.98
CA LYS A 584 2.26 26.70 14.33
C LYS A 584 3.70 26.94 14.81
N LEU A 585 4.68 26.89 13.91
CA LEU A 585 6.08 27.14 14.24
C LEU A 585 6.38 28.63 14.43
N LYS A 586 5.74 29.53 13.67
CA LYS A 586 5.85 30.98 13.85
C LYS A 586 5.31 31.42 15.20
N ASP A 587 4.13 30.93 15.60
CA ASP A 587 3.55 31.19 16.92
C ASP A 587 4.50 30.77 18.06
N LYS A 588 5.23 29.67 17.86
CA LYS A 588 6.23 29.20 18.82
C LYS A 588 7.53 29.99 18.75
N ALA A 589 7.93 30.44 17.57
CA ALA A 589 9.12 31.25 17.37
C ALA A 589 9.07 32.59 18.13
N GLU A 590 7.88 33.14 18.35
CA GLU A 590 7.68 34.32 19.21
C GLU A 590 8.12 34.08 20.66
N LYS A 591 7.96 32.85 21.16
CA LYS A 591 8.32 32.46 22.54
C LYS A 591 9.72 31.86 22.61
N GLN A 592 10.12 31.14 21.58
CA GLN A 592 11.34 30.34 21.51
C GLN A 592 12.02 30.58 20.15
N PRO A 593 12.98 31.54 20.07
CA PRO A 593 13.55 31.99 18.80
C PRO A 593 14.21 30.90 17.94
N ASN A 594 14.62 29.78 18.54
CA ASN A 594 15.18 28.61 17.87
C ASN A 594 14.18 27.90 16.93
N PHE A 595 12.86 28.08 17.10
CA PHE A 595 11.85 27.57 16.16
C PHE A 595 11.76 28.38 14.86
N LYS A 596 12.31 29.61 14.85
CA LYS A 596 12.30 30.49 13.68
C LYS A 596 13.01 29.84 12.49
N ASP A 597 14.19 29.26 12.70
CA ASP A 597 14.96 28.62 11.63
C ASP A 597 14.18 27.46 10.97
N LEU A 598 13.40 26.73 11.76
CA LEU A 598 12.57 25.63 11.27
C LEU A 598 11.33 26.13 10.51
N ALA A 599 10.68 27.17 11.02
CA ALA A 599 9.57 27.83 10.33
C ALA A 599 10.03 28.38 8.96
N ASP A 600 11.16 29.09 8.96
CA ASP A 600 11.77 29.68 7.77
C ASP A 600 12.16 28.59 6.77
N LEU A 601 12.80 27.49 7.21
CA LEU A 601 13.14 26.38 6.31
C LEU A 601 11.89 25.80 5.62
N PHE A 602 10.82 25.54 6.36
CA PHE A 602 9.61 24.95 5.77
C PHE A 602 8.87 25.94 4.87
N SER A 603 8.88 27.23 5.21
CA SER A 603 8.38 28.29 4.34
C SER A 603 9.15 28.31 3.01
N ASP A 604 10.48 28.29 3.06
CA ASP A 604 11.34 28.29 1.88
C ASP A 604 11.15 27.02 1.04
N ILE A 605 11.08 25.84 1.67
CA ILE A 605 10.81 24.57 0.97
C ILE A 605 9.44 24.61 0.29
N CYS A 606 8.42 25.17 0.95
CA CYS A 606 7.08 25.31 0.39
C CYS A 606 7.10 26.21 -0.84
N GLN A 607 7.77 27.38 -0.75
CA GLN A 607 7.90 28.32 -1.85
C GLN A 607 8.68 27.72 -3.03
N ALA A 608 9.86 27.15 -2.76
CA ALA A 608 10.70 26.57 -3.80
C ALA A 608 10.04 25.35 -4.49
N SER A 609 9.22 24.57 -3.77
CA SER A 609 8.42 23.49 -4.37
C SER A 609 7.29 24.02 -5.25
N LYS A 610 6.61 25.11 -4.85
CA LYS A 610 5.62 25.82 -5.68
C LYS A 610 6.27 26.32 -6.97
N ASP A 611 7.42 27.00 -6.86
CA ASP A 611 8.17 27.52 -8.00
C ASP A 611 8.61 26.39 -8.96
N THR A 612 9.12 25.28 -8.41
CA THR A 612 9.51 24.09 -9.19
C THR A 612 8.30 23.46 -9.90
N LYS A 613 7.15 23.38 -9.23
CA LYS A 613 5.92 22.83 -9.82
C LYS A 613 5.43 23.70 -10.97
N THR A 614 5.44 25.03 -10.79
CA THR A 614 5.08 26.00 -11.83
C THR A 614 6.05 25.90 -13.01
N SER A 615 7.36 25.86 -12.76
CA SER A 615 8.38 25.67 -13.79
C SER A 615 8.18 24.38 -14.59
N LYS A 616 7.93 23.24 -13.93
CA LYS A 616 7.64 21.96 -14.61
C LYS A 616 6.33 21.98 -15.42
N LYS A 617 5.30 22.70 -14.96
CA LYS A 617 4.06 22.90 -15.73
C LYS A 617 4.35 23.70 -17.00
N ILE A 618 5.12 24.77 -16.89
CA ILE A 618 5.55 25.60 -18.02
C ILE A 618 6.38 24.79 -19.01
N GLU A 619 7.36 24.01 -18.54
CA GLU A 619 8.17 23.14 -19.41
C GLU A 619 7.31 22.14 -20.16
N LYS A 620 6.35 21.48 -19.49
CA LYS A 620 5.41 20.58 -20.15
C LYS A 620 4.50 21.28 -21.16
N ALA A 621 4.04 22.49 -20.85
CA ALA A 621 3.26 23.29 -21.80
C ALA A 621 4.10 23.64 -23.04
N ILE A 622 5.36 24.03 -22.86
CA ILE A 622 6.31 24.27 -23.96
C ILE A 622 6.55 22.99 -24.76
N ASP A 623 6.86 21.87 -24.13
CA ASP A 623 7.10 20.59 -24.83
C ASP A 623 5.86 20.13 -25.60
N SER A 624 4.67 20.29 -25.00
CA SER A 624 3.38 20.02 -25.64
C SER A 624 3.17 20.92 -26.86
N ALA A 625 3.40 22.23 -26.72
CA ALA A 625 3.33 23.17 -27.83
C ALA A 625 4.31 22.76 -28.94
N MET A 626 5.59 22.58 -28.61
CA MET A 626 6.64 22.17 -29.55
C MET A 626 6.31 20.86 -30.27
N SER A 627 5.66 19.89 -29.61
CA SER A 627 5.26 18.62 -30.23
C SER A 627 4.11 18.74 -31.23
N LYS A 628 3.25 19.77 -31.07
CA LYS A 628 2.12 20.04 -31.96
C LYS A 628 2.52 20.87 -33.18
N PHE A 629 3.71 21.48 -33.17
CA PHE A 629 4.22 22.25 -34.29
C PHE A 629 5.11 21.38 -35.19
N PRO A 630 5.05 21.58 -36.53
CA PRO A 630 6.00 20.96 -37.46
C PRO A 630 7.43 21.29 -37.01
N ARG A 631 8.37 20.36 -37.22
CA ARG A 631 9.78 20.65 -36.91
C ARG A 631 10.19 21.84 -37.78
N LEU A 632 11.06 22.72 -37.28
CA LEU A 632 11.56 23.86 -38.07
C LEU A 632 12.08 23.41 -39.45
N GLN A 633 12.68 22.22 -39.55
CA GLN A 633 13.04 21.60 -40.83
C GLN A 633 11.86 21.42 -41.81
N ASP A 634 10.67 21.07 -41.32
CA ASP A 634 9.46 20.88 -42.14
C ASP A 634 8.88 22.22 -42.64
N LEU A 635 9.32 23.34 -42.06
CA LEU A 635 8.90 24.71 -42.41
C LEU A 635 9.93 25.44 -43.29
N VAL A 636 11.19 24.98 -43.34
CA VAL A 636 12.28 25.62 -44.10
C VAL A 636 12.18 25.38 -45.61
N ASP A 637 11.32 24.47 -46.07
CA ASP A 637 11.03 24.30 -47.51
C ASP A 637 10.13 25.41 -48.11
N GLY A 638 9.85 26.50 -47.38
CA GLY A 638 9.06 27.65 -47.87
C GLY A 638 9.43 28.99 -47.23
N ASP A 639 10.46 29.64 -47.76
CA ASP A 639 11.19 30.80 -47.20
C ASP A 639 10.34 32.06 -46.87
N GLU A 640 9.11 32.22 -47.37
CA GLU A 640 8.28 33.40 -47.05
C GLU A 640 7.36 33.22 -45.83
N LYS A 641 7.09 31.99 -45.38
CA LYS A 641 6.15 31.74 -44.26
C LYS A 641 6.83 31.61 -42.89
N LEU A 642 8.16 31.58 -42.84
CA LEU A 642 8.89 31.27 -41.61
C LEU A 642 8.72 32.35 -40.54
N GLU A 643 8.88 33.63 -40.89
CA GLU A 643 8.74 34.73 -39.92
C GLU A 643 7.29 34.95 -39.46
N GLU A 644 6.32 34.71 -40.34
CA GLU A 644 4.90 34.76 -39.96
C GLU A 644 4.56 33.58 -39.02
N THR A 645 5.11 32.39 -39.28
CA THR A 645 4.93 31.22 -38.41
C THR A 645 5.61 31.40 -37.05
N LYS A 646 6.80 32.01 -36.98
CA LYS A 646 7.45 32.36 -35.71
C LYS A 646 6.61 33.33 -34.89
N LYS A 647 6.01 34.36 -35.52
CA LYS A 647 5.11 35.31 -34.83
C LYS A 647 3.85 34.61 -34.32
N ILE A 648 3.25 33.72 -35.11
CA ILE A 648 2.09 32.92 -34.69
C ILE A 648 2.48 32.03 -33.51
N LEU A 649 3.65 31.38 -33.55
CA LEU A 649 4.15 30.52 -32.48
C LEU A 649 4.32 31.29 -31.16
N VAL A 650 4.97 32.46 -31.21
CA VAL A 650 5.13 33.33 -30.04
C VAL A 650 3.78 33.76 -29.49
N ASN A 651 2.83 34.13 -30.35
CA ASN A 651 1.50 34.54 -29.90
C ASN A 651 0.69 33.39 -29.31
N VAL A 652 0.80 32.17 -29.85
CA VAL A 652 0.13 30.97 -29.29
C VAL A 652 0.76 30.58 -27.95
N LEU A 653 2.09 30.60 -27.84
CA LEU A 653 2.79 30.33 -26.58
C LEU A 653 2.43 31.38 -25.53
N LEU A 654 2.46 32.67 -25.87
CA LEU A 654 2.04 33.75 -24.97
C LEU A 654 0.57 33.62 -24.58
N LYS A 655 -0.30 33.18 -25.50
CA LYS A 655 -1.71 32.96 -25.21
C LYS A 655 -1.92 31.76 -24.28
N GLU A 656 -1.32 30.59 -24.53
CA GLU A 656 -1.43 29.44 -23.60
C GLU A 656 -0.82 29.76 -22.23
N ILE A 657 0.25 30.56 -22.19
CA ILE A 657 0.83 31.08 -20.94
C ILE A 657 -0.17 31.99 -20.21
N ASN A 658 -0.81 32.92 -20.91
CA ASN A 658 -1.77 33.86 -20.31
C ASN A 658 -3.11 33.22 -19.92
N ASP A 659 -3.56 32.21 -20.68
CA ASP A 659 -4.82 31.49 -20.43
C ASP A 659 -4.69 30.47 -19.28
N SER A 660 -3.47 30.18 -18.82
CA SER A 660 -3.22 29.31 -17.68
C SER A 660 -3.35 30.11 -16.37
N GLU A 661 -4.49 29.97 -15.68
CA GLU A 661 -4.77 30.61 -14.37
C GLU A 661 -3.65 30.44 -13.33
N ASP A 662 -2.86 29.37 -13.43
CA ASP A 662 -1.72 29.09 -12.55
C ASP A 662 -0.53 30.08 -12.72
N LEU A 663 -0.44 30.81 -13.83
CA LEU A 663 0.71 31.66 -14.19
C LEU A 663 0.62 33.09 -13.66
N GLU A 664 -0.57 33.57 -13.26
CA GLU A 664 -0.71 34.86 -12.55
C GLU A 664 0.07 34.89 -11.24
N MET A 665 0.36 33.72 -10.65
CA MET A 665 1.14 33.57 -9.42
C MET A 665 2.63 33.26 -9.64
N ALA A 666 3.11 33.17 -10.88
CA ALA A 666 4.51 32.86 -11.15
C ALA A 666 5.43 34.07 -10.82
N PRO A 667 6.63 33.85 -10.23
CA PRO A 667 7.58 34.93 -9.99
C PRO A 667 7.97 35.63 -11.30
N LYS A 668 8.01 36.98 -11.31
CA LYS A 668 8.36 37.79 -12.49
C LYS A 668 9.69 37.39 -13.14
N GLU A 669 10.66 36.98 -12.34
CA GLU A 669 11.96 36.50 -12.80
C GLU A 669 11.83 35.21 -13.62
N THR A 670 10.93 34.30 -13.23
CA THR A 670 10.66 33.06 -13.98
C THR A 670 10.05 33.38 -15.35
N LEU A 671 9.11 34.33 -15.41
CA LEU A 671 8.50 34.79 -16.66
C LEU A 671 9.52 35.51 -17.56
N SER A 672 10.42 36.30 -16.98
CA SER A 672 11.50 36.97 -17.72
C SER A 672 12.47 35.95 -18.34
N ASN A 673 12.96 35.00 -17.53
CA ASN A 673 13.85 33.93 -17.99
C ASN A 673 13.21 33.05 -19.06
N LEU A 674 11.89 32.82 -18.97
CA LEU A 674 11.13 32.09 -19.98
C LEU A 674 11.10 32.85 -21.32
N THR A 675 10.84 34.16 -21.24
CA THR A 675 10.78 35.04 -22.41
C THR A 675 12.14 35.10 -23.10
N GLU A 676 13.22 35.22 -22.32
CA GLU A 676 14.60 35.18 -22.83
C GLU A 676 14.95 33.83 -23.45
N ARG A 677 14.55 32.71 -22.84
CA ARG A 677 14.79 31.37 -23.39
C ARG A 677 14.06 31.17 -24.72
N ILE A 678 12.80 31.58 -24.81
CA ILE A 678 12.02 31.55 -26.05
C ILE A 678 12.69 32.45 -27.11
N ALA A 679 13.13 33.65 -26.75
CA ALA A 679 13.84 34.55 -27.67
C ALA A 679 15.19 33.98 -28.14
N SER A 680 15.93 33.31 -27.27
CA SER A 680 17.22 32.66 -27.60
C SER A 680 17.06 31.48 -28.57
N MET A 681 16.00 30.68 -28.43
CA MET A 681 15.68 29.60 -29.36
C MET A 681 15.29 30.11 -30.75
N LEU A 682 14.72 31.31 -30.83
CA LEU A 682 14.33 31.94 -32.10
C LEU A 682 15.50 32.61 -32.85
N THR A 683 16.62 32.85 -32.17
CA THR A 683 17.77 33.63 -32.68
C THR A 683 19.02 32.81 -32.96
N SER A 684 19.09 31.55 -32.52
CA SER A 684 20.33 30.76 -32.49
C SER A 684 20.76 30.10 -33.80
N ASP A 685 19.98 30.17 -34.89
CA ASP A 685 20.30 29.41 -36.12
C ASP A 685 20.72 30.22 -37.37
N SER A 686 21.02 31.51 -37.27
CA SER A 686 21.42 32.29 -38.47
C SER A 686 22.93 32.31 -38.77
N SER A 687 23.80 31.81 -37.88
CA SER A 687 25.26 31.98 -38.00
C SER A 687 26.09 30.70 -38.08
N ALA A 688 25.51 29.52 -37.83
CA ALA A 688 26.26 28.25 -37.82
C ALA A 688 26.44 27.59 -39.20
N GLU A 689 25.73 28.01 -40.25
CA GLU A 689 25.72 27.32 -41.55
C GLU A 689 26.56 27.94 -42.68
N LYS A 690 27.24 29.07 -42.45
CA LYS A 690 28.04 29.74 -43.50
C LYS A 690 29.53 29.38 -43.55
N THR A 691 30.03 28.53 -42.65
CA THR A 691 31.49 28.25 -42.55
C THR A 691 31.93 26.83 -42.94
N THR A 692 31.07 25.96 -43.46
CA THR A 692 31.42 24.56 -43.79
C THR A 692 31.23 24.15 -45.26
N LYS A 693 31.07 25.08 -46.20
CA LYS A 693 30.93 24.76 -47.64
C LYS A 693 32.09 25.14 -48.57
N GLU A 694 33.19 25.67 -48.06
CA GLU A 694 34.43 25.86 -48.84
C GLU A 694 35.61 25.20 -48.12
N GLY A 695 36.00 24.00 -48.56
CA GLY A 695 37.27 23.40 -48.14
C GLY A 695 37.19 21.94 -47.73
N LEU A 696 36.80 21.04 -48.62
CA LEU A 696 37.23 19.64 -48.55
C LEU A 696 37.71 19.23 -49.95
N GLY A 697 38.99 19.54 -50.20
CA GLY A 697 39.77 18.84 -51.20
C GLY A 697 39.85 17.36 -50.84
N SER A 698 39.75 16.53 -51.86
CA SER A 698 39.96 15.08 -51.84
C SER A 698 41.35 14.70 -51.31
N PRO A 699 41.49 13.65 -50.50
CA PRO A 699 42.75 12.94 -50.39
C PRO A 699 42.77 11.73 -51.33
N GLN A 700 43.77 11.72 -52.21
CA GLN A 700 44.41 10.51 -52.72
C GLN A 700 45.35 9.94 -51.63
N ASN A 701 45.45 8.61 -51.62
CA ASN A 701 46.34 7.72 -50.85
C ASN A 701 46.02 7.47 -49.38
#